data_AF-A0AAE8W652-F1
#
_entry.id   AF-A0AAE8W652-F1
#
_cell.length_a   1.000
_cell.length_b   1.000
_cell.length_c   1.000
_cell.angle_alpha   90.00
_cell.angle_beta   90.00
_cell.angle_gamma   90.00
#
_symmetry.space_group_name_H-M   'P 1'
#
loop_
_entity.id
_entity.type
_entity.pdbx_description
1 polymer ?
#
loop_
_entity_poly.entity_id
_entity_poly.type
_entity_poly.pdbx_seq_one_letter_code
_entity_poly.pdbx_strand_id
1 'polypeptide(L)'
;MPSSLHARLRPHLAAPPGPHPTARLRARLRSPLVALFTTATLLALPHPADAEPETQQTSAAAEFEQQVLFKASQDPGYACFRIPAVVRTAKGTLLAFAEGRVLNCGDAADIDIVVKRSTDGGRTWGPLQVVNEGSGDTHGNPAPIVDRRTGRIVLAETYNTGRTDSASCAVPCDRAPHLQYSDDDGLTWSAPRNLTDKIRPAGWNSWYATGPVHGIQLTRGRHAGRLVFGVNAESWADNRVTANHAALVISDDGGENWRIGATDSWPIPPEGPFRQKPSELTLAERADGSVFVSGREQDGTDLGHRGQTSSRDGGNSFEHPFRAIPDLYTPQVQGSVLRLGDRMLLACPADPDRRRTMAIRSSYDGGRTWDSVDRGTIVTTDWSGYSDMVRIGGRDGTATVGLLYEGGAVDARDEIRFARFTEDWLQPRRGPDPTTPDKAPGGKRAAVLGGARETDGVFGGAIEFDGTDDAVRLPYRSRLPLYTKDFTASLWFRYSATTGEQPMLWMGGVGTSQPQVWLRGEPAAGRLTGLITVRDGAAAPRTTSVRSTGAYNDGQWHHLALRRDGGTSRASEAERGGGELTLFVDGTPFGTADIPGSVSRNSPFGVHIGQRVDSRVHFTGAIDEVRVVDRALSDEEVAGLRTTSTATRGSILWLPMDRVDRGH
;
A
#
# COMPACT_ATOMS: atom_id res chain seq x y z
N MET A 1 -45.40 -48.93 -14.48
CA MET A 1 -45.56 -50.38 -14.77
C MET A 1 -46.12 -50.51 -16.17
N PRO A 2 -45.63 -51.43 -17.02
CA PRO A 2 -44.48 -52.34 -16.88
C PRO A 2 -43.43 -52.11 -18.02
N SER A 3 -42.21 -52.66 -18.08
CA SER A 3 -41.29 -53.31 -17.14
C SER A 3 -39.98 -53.68 -17.89
N SER A 4 -38.82 -53.38 -17.27
CA SER A 4 -37.59 -54.22 -17.14
C SER A 4 -36.72 -54.60 -18.37
N LEU A 5 -35.37 -54.76 -18.31
CA LEU A 5 -34.42 -55.07 -17.22
C LEU A 5 -32.93 -54.86 -17.67
N HIS A 6 -32.08 -54.40 -16.73
CA HIS A 6 -30.61 -54.61 -16.50
C HIS A 6 -29.54 -54.33 -17.61
N ALA A 7 -28.29 -53.89 -17.34
CA ALA A 7 -27.41 -54.03 -16.17
C ALA A 7 -26.37 -52.88 -16.07
N ARG A 8 -25.81 -52.69 -14.87
CA ARG A 8 -24.75 -51.71 -14.50
C ARG A 8 -23.35 -52.33 -14.61
N LEU A 9 -22.35 -51.49 -14.93
CA LEU A 9 -20.92 -51.75 -14.70
C LEU A 9 -20.28 -50.54 -14.00
N ARG A 10 -19.51 -50.81 -12.93
CA ARG A 10 -18.62 -49.88 -12.22
C ARG A 10 -17.25 -49.86 -12.91
N PRO A 11 -16.41 -48.85 -12.63
CA PRO A 11 -15.01 -49.17 -12.36
C PRO A 11 -14.46 -48.55 -11.07
N HIS A 12 -13.45 -49.26 -10.60
CA HIS A 12 -12.57 -49.03 -9.45
C HIS A 12 -11.86 -47.68 -9.46
N LEU A 13 -11.59 -47.13 -8.28
CA LEU A 13 -10.39 -46.31 -8.03
C LEU A 13 -9.92 -46.44 -6.57
N ALA A 14 -8.60 -46.46 -6.47
CA ALA A 14 -7.66 -46.78 -5.39
C ALA A 14 -7.94 -46.24 -3.98
N ALA A 15 -7.57 -47.06 -2.98
CA ALA A 15 -7.32 -46.69 -1.60
C ALA A 15 -5.82 -46.38 -1.38
N PRO A 16 -5.45 -45.38 -0.57
CA PRO A 16 -4.08 -45.20 -0.08
C PRO A 16 -3.85 -45.96 1.24
N PRO A 17 -2.58 -46.27 1.59
CA PRO A 17 -2.24 -47.18 2.70
C PRO A 17 -2.28 -46.48 4.06
N GLY A 18 -2.61 -47.27 5.10
CA GLY A 18 -2.70 -46.83 6.49
C GLY A 18 -1.34 -46.60 7.18
N PRO A 19 -1.34 -45.94 8.36
CA PRO A 19 -0.13 -45.68 9.12
C PRO A 19 0.23 -46.84 10.06
N HIS A 20 1.51 -47.20 10.10
CA HIS A 20 2.07 -48.08 11.13
C HIS A 20 2.22 -47.34 12.48
N PRO A 21 1.94 -48.00 13.63
CA PRO A 21 2.09 -47.44 14.96
C PRO A 21 3.42 -47.87 15.60
N THR A 22 4.12 -46.96 16.29
CA THR A 22 5.05 -47.24 17.41
C THR A 22 5.50 -45.88 17.97
N ALA A 23 5.94 -45.70 19.21
CA ALA A 23 5.66 -46.29 20.50
C ALA A 23 6.16 -45.23 21.50
N ARG A 24 5.48 -45.09 22.62
CA ARG A 24 5.83 -44.18 23.72
C ARG A 24 7.18 -44.58 24.33
N LEU A 25 8.00 -43.62 24.71
CA LEU A 25 8.82 -43.74 25.92
C LEU A 25 8.77 -42.45 26.73
N ARG A 26 8.22 -42.59 27.93
CA ARG A 26 8.40 -41.68 29.07
C ARG A 26 9.71 -42.04 29.75
N ALA A 27 10.46 -41.04 30.20
CA ALA A 27 11.27 -41.15 31.42
C ALA A 27 11.35 -39.77 32.11
N ARG A 28 10.89 -39.75 33.36
CA ARG A 28 11.05 -38.66 34.35
C ARG A 28 12.30 -38.93 35.19
N LEU A 29 12.84 -37.88 35.84
CA LEU A 29 13.46 -37.78 37.20
C LEU A 29 14.54 -36.68 37.12
N ARG A 30 14.40 -35.46 37.65
CA ARG A 30 14.36 -34.97 39.05
C ARG A 30 15.38 -35.63 39.98
N SER A 31 16.35 -34.85 40.48
CA SER A 31 16.78 -34.66 41.89
C SER A 31 18.07 -33.77 41.93
N PRO A 32 18.63 -33.33 43.09
CA PRO A 32 18.43 -31.97 43.62
C PRO A 32 19.77 -31.21 43.88
N LEU A 33 19.63 -29.97 44.37
CA LEU A 33 20.66 -29.12 45.00
C LEU A 33 21.53 -29.86 46.05
N VAL A 34 22.77 -29.39 46.28
CA VAL A 34 23.29 -28.84 47.57
C VAL A 34 24.81 -28.54 47.55
N ALA A 35 25.15 -27.37 48.12
CA ALA A 35 26.35 -26.90 48.86
C ALA A 35 27.75 -26.69 48.24
N LEU A 36 28.12 -25.39 48.24
CA LEU A 36 29.29 -24.74 48.89
C LEU A 36 30.62 -25.49 49.03
N PHE A 37 31.69 -24.86 48.52
CA PHE A 37 32.94 -24.67 49.26
C PHE A 37 33.53 -23.28 48.98
N THR A 38 33.76 -22.54 50.07
CA THR A 38 34.50 -21.29 50.17
C THR A 38 35.98 -21.57 50.39
N THR A 39 36.87 -20.86 49.67
CA THR A 39 38.22 -20.54 50.17
C THR A 39 38.60 -19.16 49.69
N ALA A 40 38.87 -18.29 50.66
CA ALA A 40 39.33 -16.92 50.51
C ALA A 40 40.87 -16.87 50.53
N THR A 41 41.45 -15.97 49.73
CA THR A 41 42.78 -15.41 49.97
C THR A 41 42.71 -13.90 49.77
N LEU A 42 43.05 -13.19 50.86
CA LEU A 42 43.08 -11.74 50.98
C LEU A 42 44.20 -11.12 50.13
N LEU A 43 43.90 -10.02 49.44
CA LEU A 43 44.86 -8.98 49.05
C LEU A 43 44.28 -7.62 49.47
N ALA A 44 45.19 -6.75 49.93
CA ALA A 44 44.97 -5.61 50.81
C ALA A 44 44.08 -4.48 50.25
N LEU A 45 43.33 -3.84 51.17
CA LEU A 45 42.51 -2.64 50.94
C LEU A 45 43.32 -1.34 51.06
N PRO A 46 43.01 -0.32 50.25
CA PRO A 46 42.95 1.09 50.67
C PRO A 46 41.49 1.49 50.96
N HIS A 47 41.34 2.55 51.76
CA HIS A 47 40.10 3.05 52.39
C HIS A 47 38.98 3.46 51.43
N PRO A 48 37.70 3.47 51.88
CA PRO A 48 36.58 3.93 51.08
C PRO A 48 36.53 5.46 51.04
N ALA A 49 36.60 6.03 49.84
CA ALA A 49 36.11 7.37 49.56
C ALA A 49 34.69 7.23 48.98
N ASP A 50 33.76 7.95 49.60
CA ASP A 50 32.42 8.35 49.15
C ASP A 50 31.79 7.54 48.00
N ALA A 51 30.85 6.67 48.36
CA ALA A 51 29.92 6.08 47.41
C ALA A 51 28.88 7.15 47.00
N GLU A 52 29.05 7.71 45.80
CA GLU A 52 27.95 8.36 45.08
C GLU A 52 26.84 7.34 44.79
N PRO A 53 25.56 7.75 44.81
CA PRO A 53 24.46 6.83 44.56
C PRO A 53 24.55 6.31 43.12
N GLU A 54 24.62 4.99 42.96
CA GLU A 54 24.43 4.32 41.67
C GLU A 54 23.12 4.81 41.05
N THR A 55 23.25 5.67 40.04
CA THR A 55 22.18 5.96 39.11
C THR A 55 21.76 4.65 38.47
N GLN A 56 20.58 4.15 38.87
CA GLN A 56 19.87 3.13 38.13
C GLN A 56 19.78 3.60 36.68
N GLN A 57 20.59 3.00 35.81
CA GLN A 57 20.38 3.08 34.37
C GLN A 57 18.98 2.55 34.11
N THR A 58 18.04 3.46 33.90
CA THR A 58 16.77 3.15 33.27
C THR A 58 17.09 2.48 31.95
N SER A 59 16.86 1.16 31.87
CA SER A 59 16.81 0.41 30.62
C SER A 59 16.06 1.27 29.61
N ALA A 60 16.75 1.70 28.54
CA ALA A 60 16.12 2.33 27.40
C ALA A 60 15.00 1.38 26.97
N ALA A 61 13.76 1.85 27.03
CA ALA A 61 12.62 1.07 26.58
C ALA A 61 12.87 0.65 25.13
N ALA A 62 12.58 -0.60 24.77
CA ALA A 62 12.72 -1.06 23.40
C ALA A 62 11.96 -0.09 22.48
N GLU A 63 12.70 0.55 21.56
CA GLU A 63 12.18 1.57 20.63
C GLU A 63 11.08 0.99 19.72
N PHE A 64 11.10 -0.34 19.53
CA PHE A 64 10.12 -1.12 18.80
C PHE A 64 9.88 -2.48 19.49
N GLU A 65 8.62 -2.84 19.69
CA GLU A 65 8.16 -4.14 20.19
C GLU A 65 7.06 -4.67 19.28
N GLN A 66 6.99 -5.98 19.02
CA GLN A 66 5.92 -6.57 18.21
C GLN A 66 5.51 -7.94 18.73
N GLN A 67 4.21 -8.24 18.61
CA GLN A 67 3.65 -9.55 18.88
C GLN A 67 2.56 -9.92 17.86
N VAL A 68 2.35 -11.21 17.64
CA VAL A 68 1.17 -11.71 16.93
C VAL A 68 -0.02 -11.62 17.88
N LEU A 69 -1.08 -10.92 17.46
CA LEU A 69 -2.25 -10.68 18.32
C LEU A 69 -3.45 -11.56 17.95
N PHE A 70 -3.71 -11.77 16.65
CA PHE A 70 -4.76 -12.68 16.18
C PHE A 70 -4.18 -13.69 15.22
N LYS A 71 -4.40 -14.97 15.50
CA LYS A 71 -3.96 -16.08 14.64
C LYS A 71 -4.83 -17.31 14.86
N ALA A 72 -5.29 -17.93 13.77
CA ALA A 72 -6.17 -19.10 13.81
C ALA A 72 -5.61 -20.25 14.67
N SER A 73 -4.29 -20.46 14.67
CA SER A 73 -3.65 -21.49 15.49
C SER A 73 -3.60 -21.18 16.99
N GLN A 74 -3.89 -19.94 17.40
CA GLN A 74 -3.88 -19.48 18.80
C GLN A 74 -5.29 -19.26 19.34
N ASP A 75 -6.23 -18.92 18.46
CA ASP A 75 -7.63 -18.63 18.78
C ASP A 75 -8.55 -19.60 18.01
N PRO A 76 -8.88 -20.78 18.58
CA PRO A 76 -9.65 -21.82 17.88
C PRO A 76 -11.08 -21.36 17.57
N GLY A 77 -11.66 -21.90 16.49
CA GLY A 77 -13.01 -21.54 16.02
C GLY A 77 -13.00 -20.67 14.76
N TYR A 78 -11.85 -20.08 14.43
CA TYR A 78 -11.68 -19.25 13.23
C TYR A 78 -10.60 -19.81 12.31
N ALA A 79 -10.88 -19.79 11.00
CA ALA A 79 -9.89 -20.10 9.97
C ALA A 79 -8.93 -18.92 9.73
N CYS A 80 -9.38 -17.69 10.01
CA CYS A 80 -8.65 -16.47 9.64
C CYS A 80 -9.09 -15.27 10.50
N PHE A 81 -8.20 -14.30 10.66
CA PHE A 81 -8.54 -12.99 11.24
C PHE A 81 -8.13 -11.88 10.28
N ARG A 82 -9.02 -10.91 10.06
CA ARG A 82 -8.81 -9.83 9.10
C ARG A 82 -9.39 -8.50 9.57
N ILE A 83 -9.14 -7.44 8.81
CA ILE A 83 -9.75 -6.12 8.99
C ILE A 83 -9.50 -5.52 10.38
N PRO A 84 -8.21 -5.29 10.75
CA PRO A 84 -7.86 -4.75 12.05
C PRO A 84 -8.37 -3.31 12.24
N ALA A 85 -8.91 -3.03 13.42
CA ALA A 85 -9.16 -1.68 13.90
C ALA A 85 -8.73 -1.54 15.36
N VAL A 86 -8.16 -0.41 15.76
CA VAL A 86 -7.68 -0.22 17.14
C VAL A 86 -8.00 1.16 17.69
N VAL A 87 -8.51 1.21 18.92
CA VAL A 87 -8.77 2.45 19.64
C VAL A 87 -8.21 2.42 21.05
N ARG A 88 -7.96 3.60 21.59
CA ARG A 88 -7.62 3.82 22.99
C ARG A 88 -8.80 4.48 23.69
N THR A 89 -9.31 3.82 24.72
CA THR A 89 -10.44 4.32 25.51
C THR A 89 -10.04 5.53 26.37
N ALA A 90 -11.04 6.20 26.96
CA ALA A 90 -10.78 7.29 27.91
C ALA A 90 -9.99 6.84 29.15
N LYS A 91 -10.07 5.55 29.55
CA LYS A 91 -9.29 4.97 30.65
C LYS A 91 -7.87 4.54 30.23
N GLY A 92 -7.53 4.67 28.95
CA GLY A 92 -6.23 4.31 28.41
C GLY A 92 -6.09 2.85 27.98
N THR A 93 -7.15 2.06 28.12
CA THR A 93 -7.26 0.69 27.60
C THR A 93 -7.17 0.70 26.09
N LEU A 94 -6.46 -0.27 25.50
CA LEU A 94 -6.48 -0.53 24.06
C LEU A 94 -7.51 -1.62 23.76
N LEU A 95 -8.34 -1.37 22.74
CA LEU A 95 -9.27 -2.35 22.17
C LEU A 95 -8.85 -2.60 20.72
N ALA A 96 -8.44 -3.83 20.42
CA ALA A 96 -8.09 -4.28 19.09
C ALA A 96 -9.23 -5.15 18.55
N PHE A 97 -9.87 -4.70 17.48
CA PHE A 97 -10.95 -5.40 16.80
C PHE A 97 -10.43 -6.09 15.54
N ALA A 98 -11.10 -7.18 15.17
CA ALA A 98 -10.91 -7.85 13.90
C ALA A 98 -12.21 -8.54 13.47
N GLU A 99 -12.30 -8.87 12.19
CA GLU A 99 -13.18 -9.93 11.70
C GLU A 99 -12.59 -11.29 12.07
N GLY A 100 -13.34 -12.09 12.82
CA GLY A 100 -13.08 -13.52 13.02
C GLY A 100 -13.81 -14.32 11.95
N ARG A 101 -13.10 -14.83 10.96
CA ARG A 101 -13.70 -15.54 9.82
C ARG A 101 -13.69 -17.05 10.06
N VAL A 102 -14.87 -17.65 10.18
CA VAL A 102 -15.05 -19.02 10.67
C VAL A 102 -14.58 -20.05 9.63
N LEU A 103 -15.00 -19.91 8.38
CA LEU A 103 -14.80 -20.95 7.35
C LEU A 103 -13.49 -20.81 6.56
N ASN A 104 -13.09 -19.58 6.22
CA ASN A 104 -11.90 -19.29 5.39
C ASN A 104 -11.54 -17.79 5.46
N CYS A 105 -10.48 -17.38 4.75
CA CYS A 105 -10.03 -15.98 4.68
C CYS A 105 -10.76 -15.11 3.63
N GLY A 106 -11.89 -15.55 3.06
CA GLY A 106 -12.70 -14.84 2.06
C GLY A 106 -13.67 -13.83 2.69
N ASP A 107 -14.22 -12.91 1.89
CA ASP A 107 -14.98 -11.74 2.38
C ASP A 107 -16.47 -12.01 2.70
N ALA A 108 -16.86 -13.28 2.73
CA ALA A 108 -18.23 -13.72 2.93
C ALA A 108 -18.30 -15.02 3.75
N ALA A 109 -19.53 -15.47 4.02
CA ALA A 109 -19.87 -16.52 4.98
C ALA A 109 -19.93 -16.01 6.43
N ASP A 110 -19.80 -16.94 7.37
CA ASP A 110 -19.86 -16.70 8.80
C ASP A 110 -18.63 -15.91 9.27
N ILE A 111 -18.86 -14.64 9.56
CA ILE A 111 -17.83 -13.69 10.01
C ILE A 111 -18.35 -12.97 11.26
N ASP A 112 -17.61 -13.14 12.35
CA ASP A 112 -17.85 -12.48 13.63
C ASP A 112 -17.04 -11.18 13.73
N ILE A 113 -17.49 -10.26 14.59
CA ILE A 113 -16.63 -9.19 15.11
C ILE A 113 -16.09 -9.62 16.46
N VAL A 114 -14.76 -9.60 16.58
CA VAL A 114 -14.04 -10.00 17.79
C VAL A 114 -13.17 -8.86 18.31
N VAL A 115 -12.87 -8.89 19.60
CA VAL A 115 -12.01 -7.91 20.27
C VAL A 115 -11.02 -8.60 21.22
N LYS A 116 -9.81 -8.04 21.31
CA LYS A 116 -8.88 -8.26 22.44
C LYS A 116 -8.63 -6.93 23.14
N ARG A 117 -8.47 -7.00 24.47
CA ARG A 117 -8.34 -5.82 25.36
C ARG A 117 -6.99 -5.81 26.05
N SER A 118 -6.34 -4.65 26.13
CA SER A 118 -5.08 -4.44 26.86
C SER A 118 -5.17 -3.24 27.79
N THR A 119 -4.66 -3.37 29.01
CA THR A 119 -4.66 -2.31 30.05
C THR A 119 -3.26 -1.78 30.38
N ASP A 120 -2.21 -2.32 29.74
CA ASP A 120 -0.80 -1.98 29.98
C ASP A 120 -0.13 -1.33 28.75
N GLY A 121 -0.95 -0.73 27.89
CA GLY A 121 -0.52 -0.08 26.67
C GLY A 121 -0.16 -1.05 25.55
N GLY A 122 -0.76 -2.25 25.53
CA GLY A 122 -0.61 -3.24 24.46
C GLY A 122 0.57 -4.19 24.64
N ARG A 123 1.14 -4.30 25.86
CA ARG A 123 2.21 -5.27 26.16
C ARG A 123 1.63 -6.65 26.36
N THR A 124 0.55 -6.73 27.14
CA THR A 124 -0.23 -7.96 27.32
C THR A 124 -1.68 -7.74 26.90
N TRP A 125 -2.31 -8.80 26.43
CA TRP A 125 -3.68 -8.79 25.93
C TRP A 125 -4.49 -9.87 26.62
N GLY A 126 -5.74 -9.53 26.96
CA GLY A 126 -6.72 -10.48 27.46
C GLY A 126 -7.15 -11.50 26.40
N PRO A 127 -7.96 -12.49 26.78
CA PRO A 127 -8.49 -13.49 25.86
C PRO A 127 -9.34 -12.84 24.76
N LEU A 128 -9.49 -13.56 23.64
CA LEU A 128 -10.43 -13.19 22.58
C LEU A 128 -11.86 -13.11 23.14
N GLN A 129 -12.58 -12.05 22.78
CA GLN A 129 -13.99 -11.87 23.08
C GLN A 129 -14.76 -11.67 21.78
N VAL A 130 -15.90 -12.34 21.65
CA VAL A 130 -16.82 -12.09 20.54
C VAL A 130 -17.69 -10.89 20.92
N VAL A 131 -17.64 -9.84 20.10
CA VAL A 131 -18.52 -8.67 20.23
C VAL A 131 -19.84 -8.95 19.56
N ASN A 132 -19.79 -9.62 18.41
CA ASN A 132 -20.94 -9.84 17.56
C ASN A 132 -20.79 -11.13 16.77
N GLU A 133 -21.65 -12.12 17.03
CA GLU A 133 -21.66 -13.39 16.31
C GLU A 133 -22.39 -13.22 14.96
N GLY A 134 -21.74 -13.63 13.86
CA GLY A 134 -22.31 -13.67 12.51
C GLY A 134 -23.42 -14.71 12.38
N SER A 135 -23.34 -15.82 13.12
CA SER A 135 -24.35 -16.89 13.11
C SER A 135 -24.66 -17.43 11.70
N GLY A 136 -23.65 -17.51 10.85
CA GLY A 136 -23.77 -17.89 9.43
C GLY A 136 -23.81 -16.71 8.46
N ASP A 137 -24.08 -15.49 8.96
CA ASP A 137 -24.03 -14.24 8.22
C ASP A 137 -22.67 -13.55 8.35
N THR A 138 -22.46 -12.51 7.52
CA THR A 138 -21.23 -11.73 7.49
C THR A 138 -21.41 -10.43 8.28
N HIS A 139 -20.78 -10.33 9.45
CA HIS A 139 -20.63 -9.07 10.17
C HIS A 139 -19.19 -8.58 10.02
N GLY A 140 -19.00 -7.39 9.44
CA GLY A 140 -17.67 -6.96 9.00
C GLY A 140 -17.44 -5.45 8.97
N ASN A 141 -16.20 -5.10 8.65
CA ASN A 141 -15.66 -3.73 8.62
C ASN A 141 -15.88 -2.93 9.92
N PRO A 142 -15.26 -3.34 11.05
CA PRO A 142 -15.36 -2.62 12.30
C PRO A 142 -14.78 -1.20 12.17
N ALA A 143 -15.55 -0.21 12.60
CA ALA A 143 -15.17 1.21 12.65
C ALA A 143 -15.46 1.79 14.04
N PRO A 144 -14.60 1.51 15.04
CA PRO A 144 -14.77 1.98 16.40
C PRO A 144 -14.46 3.48 16.55
N ILE A 145 -15.15 4.16 17.47
CA ILE A 145 -14.88 5.55 17.88
C ILE A 145 -15.05 5.65 19.40
N VAL A 146 -14.19 6.42 20.05
CA VAL A 146 -14.31 6.70 21.49
C VAL A 146 -14.82 8.12 21.67
N ASP A 147 -15.99 8.28 22.29
CA ASP A 147 -16.42 9.56 22.84
C ASP A 147 -15.66 9.81 24.14
N ARG A 148 -14.66 10.68 24.08
CA ARG A 148 -13.77 10.98 25.21
C ARG A 148 -14.46 11.75 26.34
N ARG A 149 -15.63 12.36 26.07
CA ARG A 149 -16.39 13.10 27.09
C ARG A 149 -17.11 12.15 28.05
N THR A 150 -17.66 11.05 27.52
CA THR A 150 -18.48 10.10 28.27
C THR A 150 -17.72 8.81 28.59
N GLY A 151 -16.68 8.48 27.81
CA GLY A 151 -15.99 7.21 27.87
C GLY A 151 -16.64 6.11 27.03
N ARG A 152 -17.79 6.38 26.40
CA ARG A 152 -18.49 5.44 25.52
C ARG A 152 -17.62 5.09 24.32
N ILE A 153 -17.54 3.81 24.00
CA ILE A 153 -17.02 3.31 22.73
C ILE A 153 -18.21 2.98 21.84
N VAL A 154 -18.28 3.56 20.66
CA VAL A 154 -19.25 3.16 19.62
C VAL A 154 -18.53 2.33 18.58
N LEU A 155 -19.19 1.31 18.04
CA LEU A 155 -18.67 0.41 17.02
C LEU A 155 -19.66 0.35 15.88
N ALA A 156 -19.32 0.99 14.76
CA ALA A 156 -20.06 0.83 13.52
C ALA A 156 -19.53 -0.40 12.76
N GLU A 157 -20.44 -1.11 12.10
CA GLU A 157 -20.16 -2.37 11.39
C GLU A 157 -21.16 -2.56 10.25
N THR A 158 -20.92 -3.54 9.38
CA THR A 158 -21.78 -3.85 8.23
C THR A 158 -22.20 -5.30 8.20
N TYR A 159 -23.48 -5.55 7.94
CA TYR A 159 -24.06 -6.89 7.89
C TYR A 159 -24.50 -7.23 6.48
N ASN A 160 -24.31 -8.47 6.06
CA ASN A 160 -25.03 -9.06 4.94
C ASN A 160 -25.23 -10.54 5.14
N THR A 161 -26.18 -11.10 4.40
CA THR A 161 -26.40 -12.53 4.36
C THR A 161 -25.13 -13.27 3.97
N GLY A 162 -24.73 -14.23 4.79
CA GLY A 162 -23.63 -15.13 4.53
C GLY A 162 -24.11 -16.37 3.78
N ARG A 163 -23.17 -17.15 3.26
CA ARG A 163 -23.45 -18.37 2.49
C ARG A 163 -22.51 -19.48 2.90
N THR A 164 -23.04 -20.69 3.01
CA THR A 164 -22.26 -21.88 3.40
C THR A 164 -21.24 -22.31 2.35
N ASP A 165 -21.44 -21.92 1.09
CA ASP A 165 -20.46 -22.14 0.01
C ASP A 165 -19.35 -21.07 -0.04
N SER A 166 -19.36 -20.12 0.90
CA SER A 166 -18.40 -19.01 0.99
C SER A 166 -18.37 -18.07 -0.20
N ALA A 167 -19.38 -18.13 -1.08
CA ALA A 167 -19.55 -17.14 -2.11
C ALA A 167 -20.03 -15.81 -1.50
N SER A 168 -19.76 -14.72 -2.22
CA SER A 168 -20.31 -13.40 -1.88
C SER A 168 -21.85 -13.43 -1.85
N CYS A 169 -22.42 -12.51 -1.09
CA CYS A 169 -23.84 -12.16 -1.15
C CYS A 169 -24.33 -12.02 -2.60
N ALA A 170 -25.60 -12.37 -2.83
CA ALA A 170 -26.24 -12.14 -4.12
C ALA A 170 -26.19 -10.65 -4.48
N VAL A 171 -25.95 -10.33 -5.75
CA VAL A 171 -25.88 -8.94 -6.24
C VAL A 171 -27.26 -8.52 -6.76
N PRO A 172 -27.79 -7.34 -6.37
CA PRO A 172 -27.20 -6.34 -5.48
C PRO A 172 -27.08 -6.84 -4.03
N CYS A 173 -25.92 -6.60 -3.44
CA CYS A 173 -25.63 -7.08 -2.09
C CYS A 173 -26.26 -6.15 -1.05
N ASP A 174 -27.28 -6.63 -0.35
CA ASP A 174 -27.95 -5.85 0.71
C ASP A 174 -27.06 -5.78 1.96
N ARG A 175 -26.09 -4.85 1.97
CA ARG A 175 -25.20 -4.59 3.12
C ARG A 175 -25.77 -3.48 4.00
N ALA A 176 -26.14 -3.81 5.23
CA ALA A 176 -26.80 -2.91 6.17
C ALA A 176 -25.85 -2.43 7.28
N PRO A 177 -25.72 -1.12 7.52
CA PRO A 177 -24.93 -0.61 8.64
C PRO A 177 -25.62 -0.85 9.98
N HIS A 178 -24.83 -1.30 10.96
CA HIS A 178 -25.25 -1.53 12.33
C HIS A 178 -24.31 -0.80 13.31
N LEU A 179 -24.77 -0.62 14.54
CA LEU A 179 -24.02 0.04 15.60
C LEU A 179 -24.22 -0.69 16.93
N GLN A 180 -23.13 -0.91 17.64
CA GLN A 180 -23.11 -1.28 19.05
C GLN A 180 -22.34 -0.24 19.86
N TYR A 181 -22.51 -0.25 21.17
CA TYR A 181 -21.67 0.55 22.07
C TYR A 181 -21.30 -0.19 23.34
N SER A 182 -20.23 0.26 23.97
CA SER A 182 -19.79 -0.15 25.30
C SER A 182 -19.64 1.08 26.18
N ASP A 183 -20.27 1.05 27.36
CA ASP A 183 -20.18 2.09 28.39
C ASP A 183 -19.28 1.66 29.57
N ASP A 184 -18.67 0.47 29.49
CA ASP A 184 -17.90 -0.15 30.57
C ASP A 184 -16.45 -0.48 30.18
N ASP A 185 -15.87 0.34 29.28
CA ASP A 185 -14.47 0.24 28.84
C ASP A 185 -14.17 -1.03 28.00
N GLY A 186 -15.15 -1.44 27.19
CA GLY A 186 -15.05 -2.55 26.25
C GLY A 186 -15.22 -3.93 26.89
N LEU A 187 -15.85 -4.01 28.07
CA LEU A 187 -16.09 -5.29 28.76
C LEU A 187 -17.37 -5.95 28.27
N THR A 188 -18.43 -5.16 28.04
CA THR A 188 -19.70 -5.61 27.47
C THR A 188 -20.17 -4.68 26.36
N TRP A 189 -21.03 -5.20 25.49
CA TRP A 189 -21.54 -4.50 24.32
C TRP A 189 -23.06 -4.54 24.30
N SER A 190 -23.68 -3.44 23.88
CA SER A 190 -25.13 -3.33 23.69
C SER A 190 -25.60 -4.27 22.57
N ALA A 191 -26.89 -4.61 22.55
CA ALA A 191 -27.48 -5.22 21.36
C ALA A 191 -27.27 -4.35 20.10
N PRO A 192 -27.06 -4.94 18.90
CA PRO A 192 -26.90 -4.17 17.67
C PRO A 192 -28.13 -3.35 17.31
N ARG A 193 -27.90 -2.10 16.90
CA ARG A 193 -28.91 -1.20 16.37
C ARG A 193 -28.71 -1.01 14.87
N ASN A 194 -29.73 -1.31 14.08
CA ASN A 194 -29.74 -1.07 12.63
C ASN A 194 -29.76 0.45 12.35
N LEU A 195 -28.86 0.92 11.49
CA LEU A 195 -28.73 2.33 11.09
C LEU A 195 -29.15 2.59 9.64
N THR A 196 -29.69 1.61 8.93
CA THR A 196 -30.06 1.68 7.50
C THR A 196 -30.85 2.94 7.18
N ASP A 197 -31.95 3.19 7.91
CA ASP A 197 -32.83 4.34 7.68
C ASP A 197 -32.18 5.69 7.99
N LYS A 198 -31.00 5.71 8.62
CA LYS A 198 -30.28 6.92 9.02
C LYS A 198 -29.11 7.23 8.08
N ILE A 199 -28.37 6.20 7.65
CA ILE A 199 -27.08 6.39 6.98
C ILE A 199 -26.88 5.55 5.70
N ARG A 200 -27.94 4.91 5.18
CA ARG A 200 -27.94 4.26 3.87
C ARG A 200 -29.07 4.85 3.00
N PRO A 201 -28.80 5.85 2.15
CA PRO A 201 -29.78 6.39 1.21
C PRO A 201 -30.30 5.29 0.29
N ALA A 202 -31.54 5.41 -0.17
CA ALA A 202 -32.18 4.38 -1.01
C ALA A 202 -31.42 4.07 -2.31
N GLY A 203 -30.66 5.03 -2.85
CA GLY A 203 -29.80 4.82 -4.02
C GLY A 203 -28.54 3.99 -3.75
N TRP A 204 -28.10 3.90 -2.49
CA TRP A 204 -26.96 3.05 -2.08
C TRP A 204 -27.48 1.65 -1.76
N ASN A 205 -27.96 0.99 -2.80
CA ASN A 205 -28.75 -0.24 -2.75
C ASN A 205 -27.94 -1.50 -3.13
N SER A 206 -26.61 -1.44 -3.07
CA SER A 206 -25.70 -2.58 -3.23
C SER A 206 -24.64 -2.53 -2.12
N TRP A 207 -23.39 -2.86 -2.43
CA TRP A 207 -22.27 -2.90 -1.49
C TRP A 207 -22.22 -1.64 -0.61
N TYR A 208 -22.05 -1.83 0.69
CA TYR A 208 -21.90 -0.78 1.69
C TYR A 208 -20.86 -1.25 2.74
N ALA A 209 -19.90 -0.39 3.09
CA ALA A 209 -18.84 -0.67 4.05
C ALA A 209 -18.61 0.54 4.99
N THR A 210 -18.42 0.26 6.28
CA THR A 210 -18.04 1.24 7.32
C THR A 210 -16.53 1.19 7.56
N GLY A 211 -15.82 2.32 7.55
CA GLY A 211 -14.35 2.29 7.56
C GLY A 211 -13.86 1.38 6.41
N PRO A 212 -13.14 0.27 6.68
CA PRO A 212 -12.60 -0.12 8.00
C PRO A 212 -11.47 0.80 8.45
N VAL A 213 -11.18 0.77 9.77
CA VAL A 213 -10.36 1.70 10.60
C VAL A 213 -11.22 2.42 11.63
N HIS A 214 -10.61 2.88 12.72
CA HIS A 214 -11.26 3.78 13.67
C HIS A 214 -11.78 5.08 13.04
N GLY A 215 -12.91 5.57 13.54
CA GLY A 215 -13.31 6.96 13.35
C GLY A 215 -12.67 7.87 14.41
N ILE A 216 -12.92 9.18 14.31
CA ILE A 216 -12.35 10.18 15.21
C ILE A 216 -13.44 10.94 15.96
N GLN A 217 -13.08 11.48 17.12
CA GLN A 217 -13.79 12.59 17.73
C GLN A 217 -13.03 13.87 17.49
N LEU A 218 -13.69 14.89 16.94
CA LEU A 218 -13.08 16.20 16.69
C LEU A 218 -12.77 16.88 18.02
N THR A 219 -11.62 17.55 18.10
CA THR A 219 -11.14 18.20 19.32
C THR A 219 -11.05 19.72 19.18
N ARG A 220 -11.24 20.26 17.97
CA ARG A 220 -10.99 21.67 17.66
C ARG A 220 -12.20 22.35 17.02
N GLY A 221 -12.22 23.67 17.16
CA GLY A 221 -13.21 24.53 16.52
C GLY A 221 -14.64 24.30 17.00
N ARG A 222 -15.60 24.80 16.23
CA ARG A 222 -17.04 24.78 16.57
C ARG A 222 -17.68 23.39 16.62
N HIS A 223 -16.98 22.37 16.13
CA HIS A 223 -17.48 20.98 16.07
C HIS A 223 -16.73 20.05 17.03
N ALA A 224 -15.97 20.59 17.99
CA ALA A 224 -15.34 19.78 19.03
C ALA A 224 -16.38 18.91 19.75
N GLY A 225 -16.07 17.63 19.93
CA GLY A 225 -16.97 16.62 20.48
C GLY A 225 -17.71 15.78 19.43
N ARG A 226 -17.83 16.25 18.18
CA ARG A 226 -18.45 15.50 17.08
C ARG A 226 -17.69 14.21 16.79
N LEU A 227 -18.42 13.11 16.62
CA LEU A 227 -17.90 11.83 16.14
C LEU A 227 -18.00 11.76 14.62
N VAL A 228 -16.98 11.21 13.97
CA VAL A 228 -16.87 11.10 12.50
C VAL A 228 -16.25 9.75 12.13
N PHE A 229 -16.86 9.01 11.20
CA PHE A 229 -16.23 7.86 10.53
C PHE A 229 -16.53 7.87 9.04
N GLY A 230 -15.78 7.08 8.26
CA GLY A 230 -15.94 6.98 6.82
C GLY A 230 -16.84 5.82 6.39
N VAL A 231 -17.49 5.95 5.24
CA VAL A 231 -18.22 4.86 4.58
C VAL A 231 -17.95 4.87 3.09
N ASN A 232 -18.13 3.73 2.42
CA ASN A 232 -18.26 3.66 0.98
C ASN A 232 -19.45 2.80 0.57
N ALA A 233 -20.04 3.12 -0.57
CA ALA A 233 -21.21 2.42 -1.07
C ALA A 233 -21.27 2.36 -2.59
N GLU A 234 -22.18 1.54 -3.12
CA GLU A 234 -22.46 1.39 -4.54
C GLU A 234 -23.96 1.61 -4.84
N SER A 235 -24.23 2.23 -5.98
CA SER A 235 -25.57 2.22 -6.60
C SER A 235 -25.67 1.07 -7.60
N TRP A 236 -26.81 0.41 -7.65
CA TRP A 236 -27.14 -0.67 -8.57
C TRP A 236 -28.46 -0.41 -9.29
N ALA A 237 -28.41 -0.51 -10.62
CA ALA A 237 -29.56 -0.47 -11.52
C ALA A 237 -29.18 -1.17 -12.83
N ASP A 238 -30.17 -1.58 -13.62
CA ASP A 238 -29.95 -2.19 -14.95
C ASP A 238 -28.97 -3.38 -14.93
N ASN A 239 -29.03 -4.19 -13.87
CA ASN A 239 -28.18 -5.36 -13.64
C ASN A 239 -26.66 -5.05 -13.60
N ARG A 240 -26.27 -3.84 -13.15
CA ARG A 240 -24.88 -3.43 -12.97
C ARG A 240 -24.71 -2.41 -11.85
N VAL A 241 -23.47 -2.21 -11.41
CA VAL A 241 -23.11 -1.04 -10.58
C VAL A 241 -23.12 0.21 -11.46
N THR A 242 -23.80 1.26 -11.01
CA THR A 242 -24.00 2.51 -11.74
C THR A 242 -23.27 3.70 -11.12
N ALA A 243 -22.87 3.61 -9.85
CA ALA A 243 -22.04 4.62 -9.20
C ALA A 243 -21.30 4.05 -7.98
N ASN A 244 -20.14 4.63 -7.69
CA ASN A 244 -19.39 4.44 -6.46
C ASN A 244 -19.53 5.68 -5.57
N HIS A 245 -19.61 5.49 -4.26
CA HIS A 245 -19.78 6.56 -3.28
C HIS A 245 -18.77 6.43 -2.16
N ALA A 246 -18.23 7.55 -1.70
CA ALA A 246 -17.45 7.69 -0.48
C ALA A 246 -18.09 8.79 0.37
N ALA A 247 -18.26 8.58 1.66
CA ALA A 247 -18.89 9.56 2.52
C ALA A 247 -18.31 9.58 3.94
N LEU A 248 -18.54 10.68 4.64
CA LEU A 248 -18.38 10.77 6.09
C LEU A 248 -19.75 10.64 6.75
N VAL A 249 -19.79 9.96 7.90
CA VAL A 249 -20.97 9.82 8.75
C VAL A 249 -20.65 10.45 10.10
N ILE A 250 -21.56 11.28 10.60
CA ILE A 250 -21.30 12.14 11.75
C ILE A 250 -22.41 12.11 12.80
N SER A 251 -22.00 12.31 14.05
CA SER A 251 -22.87 12.41 15.23
C SER A 251 -22.40 13.53 16.15
N ASP A 252 -23.34 14.35 16.62
CA ASP A 252 -23.10 15.48 17.53
C ASP A 252 -23.55 15.17 18.98
N ASP A 253 -24.08 13.98 19.25
CA ASP A 253 -24.74 13.60 20.51
C ASP A 253 -24.16 12.32 21.15
N GLY A 254 -22.88 12.05 20.92
CA GLY A 254 -22.19 10.89 21.50
C GLY A 254 -22.58 9.55 20.87
N GLY A 255 -23.06 9.57 19.62
CA GLY A 255 -23.40 8.38 18.84
C GLY A 255 -24.86 7.94 18.97
N GLU A 256 -25.73 8.75 19.58
CA GLU A 256 -27.15 8.46 19.69
C GLU A 256 -27.85 8.62 18.33
N ASN A 257 -27.62 9.72 17.62
CA ASN A 257 -28.12 9.97 16.27
C ASN A 257 -26.97 10.17 15.28
N TRP A 258 -27.19 9.67 14.06
CA TRP A 258 -26.21 9.72 12.98
C TRP A 258 -26.86 10.27 11.73
N ARG A 259 -26.04 10.94 10.92
CA ARG A 259 -26.41 11.38 9.57
C ARG A 259 -25.21 11.32 8.64
N ILE A 260 -25.50 11.23 7.36
CA ILE A 260 -24.50 11.38 6.31
C ILE A 260 -24.08 12.86 6.24
N GLY A 261 -22.79 13.07 6.14
CA GLY A 261 -22.16 14.37 5.93
C GLY A 261 -21.58 14.45 4.52
N ALA A 262 -20.30 14.76 4.43
CA ALA A 262 -19.58 14.91 3.18
C ALA A 262 -19.73 13.67 2.31
N THR A 263 -20.04 13.83 1.02
CA THR A 263 -20.23 12.74 0.07
C THR A 263 -19.52 13.07 -1.24
N ASP A 264 -18.81 12.10 -1.80
CA ASP A 264 -18.24 12.12 -3.14
C ASP A 264 -18.79 10.93 -3.93
N SER A 265 -19.26 11.18 -5.15
CA SER A 265 -20.00 10.19 -5.95
C SER A 265 -19.50 10.16 -7.38
N TRP A 266 -19.14 8.96 -7.84
CA TRP A 266 -18.52 8.72 -9.13
C TRP A 266 -19.39 7.79 -9.97
N PRO A 267 -20.04 8.28 -11.04
CA PRO A 267 -20.85 7.45 -11.90
C PRO A 267 -19.99 6.43 -12.67
N ILE A 268 -20.54 5.25 -12.89
CA ILE A 268 -19.99 4.19 -13.73
C ILE A 268 -20.79 4.16 -15.04
N PRO A 269 -20.15 4.41 -16.20
CA PRO A 269 -20.84 4.32 -17.48
C PRO A 269 -21.27 2.86 -17.77
N PRO A 270 -22.30 2.62 -18.61
CA PRO A 270 -22.72 1.27 -19.00
C PRO A 270 -21.62 0.47 -19.69
N GLU A 271 -20.77 1.17 -20.45
CA GLU A 271 -19.66 0.60 -21.19
C GLU A 271 -18.38 1.41 -20.91
N GLY A 272 -17.24 0.73 -20.98
CA GLY A 272 -15.94 1.34 -20.74
C GLY A 272 -15.59 1.47 -19.25
N PRO A 273 -14.44 2.09 -18.96
CA PRO A 273 -13.94 2.19 -17.60
C PRO A 273 -14.60 3.32 -16.80
N PHE A 274 -14.50 3.26 -15.47
CA PHE A 274 -14.90 4.34 -14.58
C PHE A 274 -13.69 5.07 -14.00
N ARG A 275 -13.90 6.32 -13.57
CA ARG A 275 -12.78 7.20 -13.21
C ARG A 275 -12.19 6.91 -11.83
N GLN A 276 -13.03 6.82 -10.80
CA GLN A 276 -12.60 6.65 -9.41
C GLN A 276 -13.60 5.80 -8.61
N LYS A 277 -13.07 5.10 -7.60
CA LYS A 277 -13.81 4.42 -6.53
C LYS A 277 -13.05 4.62 -5.21
N PRO A 278 -13.15 5.81 -4.59
CA PRO A 278 -12.62 6.01 -3.25
C PRO A 278 -13.40 5.12 -2.27
N SER A 279 -12.68 4.36 -1.44
CA SER A 279 -13.24 3.37 -0.53
C SER A 279 -12.34 3.18 0.68
N GLU A 280 -12.85 2.47 1.70
CA GLU A 280 -12.06 2.06 2.86
C GLU A 280 -11.30 3.22 3.52
N LEU A 281 -12.08 4.23 3.96
CA LEU A 281 -11.57 5.55 4.31
C LEU A 281 -10.91 5.57 5.70
N THR A 282 -9.79 6.29 5.80
CA THR A 282 -9.14 6.68 7.05
C THR A 282 -9.10 8.20 7.19
N LEU A 283 -9.12 8.70 8.43
CA LEU A 283 -9.31 10.10 8.74
C LEU A 283 -8.51 10.56 9.96
N ALA A 284 -8.09 11.82 9.93
CA ALA A 284 -7.42 12.48 11.05
C ALA A 284 -7.78 13.96 11.12
N GLU A 285 -7.90 14.52 12.33
CA GLU A 285 -8.09 15.96 12.52
C GLU A 285 -6.74 16.68 12.42
N ARG A 286 -6.60 17.56 11.42
CA ARG A 286 -5.40 18.37 11.18
C ARG A 286 -5.20 19.42 12.27
N ALA A 287 -4.01 20.05 12.29
CA ALA A 287 -3.67 21.12 13.22
C ALA A 287 -4.63 22.33 13.13
N ASP A 288 -5.11 22.63 11.92
CA ASP A 288 -6.08 23.71 11.66
C ASP A 288 -7.54 23.33 11.99
N GLY A 289 -7.79 22.11 12.50
CA GLY A 289 -9.12 21.61 12.83
C GLY A 289 -9.92 21.06 11.64
N SER A 290 -9.36 21.08 10.42
CA SER A 290 -9.99 20.40 9.29
C SER A 290 -9.82 18.88 9.38
N VAL A 291 -10.80 18.13 8.87
CA VAL A 291 -10.75 16.67 8.78
C VAL A 291 -10.02 16.31 7.50
N PHE A 292 -8.85 15.67 7.62
CA PHE A 292 -8.19 15.02 6.50
C PHE A 292 -8.80 13.65 6.25
N VAL A 293 -8.96 13.29 4.98
CA VAL A 293 -9.51 12.00 4.58
C VAL A 293 -8.65 11.39 3.47
N SER A 294 -8.30 10.11 3.64
CA SER A 294 -7.62 9.31 2.62
C SER A 294 -8.35 7.99 2.44
N GLY A 295 -8.54 7.56 1.19
CA GLY A 295 -9.18 6.29 0.86
C GLY A 295 -8.34 5.48 -0.13
N ARG A 296 -8.59 4.18 -0.17
CA ARG A 296 -8.18 3.30 -1.26
C ARG A 296 -8.87 3.75 -2.54
N GLU A 297 -8.10 3.88 -3.61
CA GLU A 297 -8.63 3.99 -4.98
C GLU A 297 -8.65 2.59 -5.59
N GLN A 298 -9.85 2.13 -5.98
CA GLN A 298 -10.07 0.77 -6.47
C GLN A 298 -10.45 0.76 -7.95
N ASP A 299 -9.54 0.29 -8.81
CA ASP A 299 -9.76 0.03 -10.23
C ASP A 299 -10.17 1.25 -11.10
N GLY A 300 -10.21 2.45 -10.54
CA GLY A 300 -10.44 3.70 -11.27
C GLY A 300 -9.34 4.02 -12.29
N THR A 301 -9.67 4.81 -13.31
CA THR A 301 -8.72 5.24 -14.35
C THR A 301 -7.66 6.21 -13.87
N ASP A 302 -7.93 6.95 -12.80
CA ASP A 302 -6.95 7.91 -12.27
C ASP A 302 -5.69 7.18 -11.78
N LEU A 303 -4.55 7.88 -11.80
CA LEU A 303 -3.26 7.31 -11.43
C LEU A 303 -3.08 7.28 -9.91
N GLY A 304 -2.63 6.14 -9.39
CA GLY A 304 -2.44 5.89 -7.97
C GLY A 304 -3.51 4.96 -7.39
N HIS A 305 -3.18 4.35 -6.26
CA HIS A 305 -4.08 3.45 -5.52
C HIS A 305 -4.67 4.09 -4.26
N ARG A 306 -4.50 5.41 -4.09
CA ARG A 306 -5.09 6.18 -3.00
C ARG A 306 -5.56 7.55 -3.49
N GLY A 307 -6.70 7.98 -2.95
CA GLY A 307 -7.23 9.33 -3.11
C GLY A 307 -7.27 10.07 -1.78
N GLN A 308 -7.22 11.41 -1.83
CA GLN A 308 -7.31 12.27 -0.66
C GLN A 308 -8.21 13.49 -0.88
N THR A 309 -8.83 13.95 0.20
CA THR A 309 -9.57 15.21 0.30
C THR A 309 -9.55 15.71 1.75
N SER A 310 -10.23 16.82 2.02
CA SER A 310 -10.45 17.32 3.37
C SER A 310 -11.80 17.99 3.54
N SER A 311 -12.20 18.19 4.79
CA SER A 311 -13.42 18.91 5.18
C SER A 311 -13.09 19.97 6.22
N ARG A 312 -13.48 21.23 5.97
CA ARG A 312 -13.29 22.36 6.90
C ARG A 312 -14.50 22.63 7.81
N ASP A 313 -15.61 21.96 7.58
CA ASP A 313 -16.88 22.19 8.24
C ASP A 313 -17.29 21.04 9.16
N GLY A 314 -16.30 20.33 9.72
CA GLY A 314 -16.49 19.24 10.66
C GLY A 314 -17.10 17.98 10.03
N GLY A 315 -16.81 17.73 8.74
CA GLY A 315 -17.29 16.55 8.02
C GLY A 315 -18.63 16.72 7.31
N ASN A 316 -19.16 17.94 7.18
CA ASN A 316 -20.44 18.16 6.48
C ASN A 316 -20.28 18.17 4.96
N SER A 317 -19.15 18.67 4.44
CA SER A 317 -18.82 18.67 3.01
C SER A 317 -17.33 18.41 2.78
N PHE A 318 -16.99 17.84 1.62
CA PHE A 318 -15.61 17.77 1.15
C PHE A 318 -15.27 19.07 0.42
N GLU A 319 -14.05 19.60 0.64
CA GLU A 319 -13.58 20.79 -0.06
C GLU A 319 -13.53 20.57 -1.58
N HIS A 320 -13.14 19.36 -2.00
CA HIS A 320 -13.09 18.92 -3.38
C HIS A 320 -13.37 17.40 -3.46
N PRO A 321 -13.73 16.86 -4.63
CA PRO A 321 -13.72 15.42 -4.87
C PRO A 321 -12.35 14.80 -4.54
N PHE A 322 -12.30 13.49 -4.27
CA PHE A 322 -11.06 12.78 -3.98
C PHE A 322 -10.05 12.95 -5.12
N ARG A 323 -8.84 13.40 -4.79
CA ARG A 323 -7.74 13.51 -5.75
C ARG A 323 -6.79 12.34 -5.58
N ALA A 324 -6.55 11.60 -6.66
CA ALA A 324 -5.59 10.51 -6.66
C ALA A 324 -4.16 11.02 -6.43
N ILE A 325 -3.30 10.18 -5.86
CA ILE A 325 -1.89 10.50 -5.54
C ILE A 325 -0.99 9.54 -6.32
N PRO A 326 -0.54 9.93 -7.52
CA PRO A 326 0.15 9.02 -8.43
C PRO A 326 1.49 8.51 -7.89
N ASP A 327 2.26 9.36 -7.21
CA ASP A 327 3.61 9.06 -6.71
C ASP A 327 3.63 8.48 -5.29
N LEU A 328 2.47 8.14 -4.72
CA LEU A 328 2.38 7.41 -3.47
C LEU A 328 2.34 5.90 -3.75
N TYR A 329 3.48 5.23 -3.64
CA TYR A 329 3.60 3.80 -3.95
C TYR A 329 2.98 2.91 -2.88
N THR A 330 1.90 2.25 -3.26
CA THR A 330 1.08 1.38 -2.41
C THR A 330 0.28 0.48 -3.33
N PRO A 331 -0.05 -0.76 -2.93
CA PRO A 331 -0.98 -1.57 -3.70
C PRO A 331 -2.41 -1.08 -3.42
N GLN A 332 -3.40 -1.65 -4.12
CA GLN A 332 -4.82 -1.42 -3.82
C GLN A 332 -5.19 -2.06 -2.47
N VAL A 333 -5.14 -1.29 -1.40
CA VAL A 333 -5.38 -1.73 -0.03
C VAL A 333 -5.77 -0.55 0.86
N GLN A 334 -6.52 -0.80 1.93
CA GLN A 334 -6.72 0.19 2.98
C GLN A 334 -5.42 0.43 3.74
N GLY A 335 -5.30 1.63 4.30
CA GLY A 335 -4.23 2.04 5.19
C GLY A 335 -4.76 3.07 6.18
N SER A 336 -4.01 3.32 7.26
CA SER A 336 -4.45 4.17 8.38
C SER A 336 -3.62 5.42 8.52
N VAL A 337 -4.24 6.49 9.02
CA VAL A 337 -3.54 7.74 9.33
C VAL A 337 -3.62 8.06 10.82
N LEU A 338 -2.56 8.62 11.36
CA LEU A 338 -2.51 9.09 12.75
C LEU A 338 -1.77 10.43 12.81
N ARG A 339 -2.24 11.37 13.63
CA ARG A 339 -1.55 12.65 13.85
C ARG A 339 -0.74 12.62 15.16
N LEU A 340 0.53 13.01 15.08
CA LEU A 340 1.45 13.25 16.18
C LEU A 340 1.94 14.70 16.14
N GLY A 341 1.26 15.60 16.86
CA GLY A 341 1.63 17.03 16.84
C GLY A 341 1.48 17.63 15.43
N ASP A 342 2.59 18.05 14.83
CA ASP A 342 2.65 18.58 13.45
C ASP A 342 2.99 17.51 12.40
N ARG A 343 3.39 16.30 12.84
CA ARG A 343 3.65 15.15 11.99
C ARG A 343 2.36 14.34 11.81
N MET A 344 2.07 13.95 10.58
CA MET A 344 1.06 12.93 10.28
C MET A 344 1.75 11.66 9.82
N LEU A 345 1.24 10.51 10.23
CA LEU A 345 1.72 9.19 9.85
C LEU A 345 0.69 8.53 8.93
N LEU A 346 1.17 7.79 7.94
CA LEU A 346 0.41 6.87 7.11
C LEU A 346 1.04 5.49 7.23
N ALA A 347 0.30 4.52 7.75
CA ALA A 347 0.67 3.11 7.71
C ALA A 347 -0.04 2.42 6.54
N CYS A 348 0.75 1.88 5.61
CA CYS A 348 0.25 1.19 4.42
C CYS A 348 1.40 0.41 3.77
N PRO A 349 1.16 -0.77 3.16
CA PRO A 349 2.16 -1.46 2.35
C PRO A 349 2.82 -0.54 1.31
N ALA A 350 4.14 -0.62 1.20
CA ALA A 350 4.94 0.27 0.35
C ALA A 350 5.31 -0.31 -1.01
N ASP A 351 5.09 -1.62 -1.22
CA ASP A 351 5.24 -2.22 -2.55
C ASP A 351 4.07 -1.76 -3.45
N PRO A 352 4.32 -1.18 -4.63
CA PRO A 352 3.27 -0.61 -5.48
C PRO A 352 2.34 -1.65 -6.13
N ASP A 353 2.68 -2.95 -6.11
CA ASP A 353 1.89 -4.03 -6.72
C ASP A 353 1.34 -5.02 -5.71
N ARG A 354 2.14 -5.41 -4.71
CA ARG A 354 1.83 -6.48 -3.79
C ARG A 354 1.53 -5.95 -2.40
N ARG A 355 0.57 -6.57 -1.72
CA ARG A 355 0.29 -6.35 -0.29
C ARG A 355 1.44 -6.92 0.55
N ARG A 356 2.56 -6.20 0.58
CA ARG A 356 3.78 -6.51 1.35
C ARG A 356 4.55 -5.24 1.66
N THR A 357 5.54 -5.37 2.54
CA THR A 357 6.37 -4.26 2.99
C THR A 357 5.56 -3.21 3.76
N MET A 358 5.02 -3.58 4.94
CA MET A 358 4.33 -2.62 5.79
C MET A 358 5.30 -1.49 6.18
N ALA A 359 4.91 -0.26 5.91
CA ALA A 359 5.74 0.91 6.16
C ALA A 359 4.92 2.04 6.77
N ILE A 360 5.62 2.92 7.50
CA ILE A 360 5.09 4.16 8.04
C ILE A 360 5.75 5.32 7.30
N ARG A 361 4.93 6.15 6.65
CA ARG A 361 5.34 7.36 5.92
C ARG A 361 4.90 8.60 6.67
N SER A 362 5.76 9.61 6.74
CA SER A 362 5.42 10.86 7.42
C SER A 362 4.91 11.89 6.42
N SER A 363 4.13 12.82 6.95
CA SER A 363 3.83 14.10 6.32
C SER A 363 4.01 15.21 7.33
N TYR A 364 4.59 16.33 6.87
CA TYR A 364 4.84 17.52 7.68
C TYR A 364 4.05 18.75 7.18
N ASP A 365 3.13 18.55 6.23
CA ASP A 365 2.33 19.61 5.60
C ASP A 365 0.82 19.35 5.68
N GLY A 366 0.41 18.50 6.63
CA GLY A 366 -0.97 18.11 6.86
C GLY A 366 -1.48 17.02 5.92
N GLY A 367 -0.60 16.15 5.43
CA GLY A 367 -0.96 15.06 4.52
C GLY A 367 -1.06 15.49 3.06
N ARG A 368 -0.51 16.64 2.66
CA ARG A 368 -0.47 17.05 1.23
C ARG A 368 0.60 16.29 0.48
N THR A 369 1.76 16.10 1.10
CA THR A 369 2.85 15.25 0.61
C THR A 369 3.22 14.22 1.66
N TRP A 370 3.77 13.09 1.20
CA TRP A 370 4.16 11.96 2.04
C TRP A 370 5.60 11.57 1.72
N ASP A 371 6.32 11.11 2.73
CA ASP A 371 7.64 10.51 2.55
C ASP A 371 7.58 9.40 1.47
N SER A 372 8.57 9.40 0.58
CA SER A 372 8.80 8.31 -0.35
C SER A 372 9.24 7.03 0.38
N VAL A 373 9.25 5.90 -0.31
CA VAL A 373 9.59 4.59 0.27
C VAL A 373 10.98 4.59 0.95
N ASP A 374 11.95 5.30 0.38
CA ASP A 374 13.33 5.43 0.89
C ASP A 374 13.47 6.41 2.07
N ARG A 375 12.42 7.17 2.38
CA ARG A 375 12.32 8.08 3.53
C ARG A 375 11.41 7.52 4.63
N GLY A 376 10.58 6.54 4.30
CA GLY A 376 9.67 5.88 5.23
C GLY A 376 10.37 4.88 6.15
N THR A 377 9.71 4.55 7.26
CA THR A 377 10.17 3.49 8.19
C THR A 377 9.56 2.17 7.77
N ILE A 378 10.39 1.17 7.46
CA ILE A 378 9.92 -0.19 7.16
C ILE A 378 9.65 -0.93 8.46
N VAL A 379 8.42 -1.38 8.67
CA VAL A 379 8.02 -2.19 9.83
C VAL A 379 8.35 -3.66 9.60
N THR A 380 8.06 -4.15 8.39
CA THR A 380 8.40 -5.51 7.95
C THR A 380 8.44 -5.57 6.43
N THR A 381 9.19 -6.51 5.86
CA THR A 381 9.20 -6.83 4.42
C THR A 381 8.28 -7.99 4.05
N ASP A 382 7.61 -8.60 5.03
CA ASP A 382 6.65 -9.68 4.87
C ASP A 382 5.44 -9.26 4.02
N TRP A 383 4.60 -10.23 3.65
CA TRP A 383 3.26 -9.90 3.20
C TRP A 383 2.54 -9.13 4.29
N SER A 384 1.79 -8.11 3.88
CA SER A 384 1.12 -7.20 4.79
C SER A 384 -0.04 -6.49 4.11
N GLY A 385 -1.16 -6.38 4.79
CA GLY A 385 -2.42 -5.88 4.24
C GLY A 385 -2.94 -4.67 4.99
N TYR A 386 -4.18 -4.80 5.48
CA TYR A 386 -4.86 -3.76 6.23
C TYR A 386 -4.13 -3.37 7.51
N SER A 387 -4.34 -2.14 7.97
CA SER A 387 -3.68 -1.62 9.18
C SER A 387 -4.51 -0.56 9.89
N ASP A 388 -4.29 -0.41 11.20
CA ASP A 388 -4.79 0.69 11.99
C ASP A 388 -3.77 1.15 13.05
N MET A 389 -3.75 2.46 13.33
CA MET A 389 -2.80 3.08 14.26
C MET A 389 -3.51 3.79 15.40
N VAL A 390 -2.94 3.71 16.60
CA VAL A 390 -3.45 4.41 17.79
C VAL A 390 -2.32 5.07 18.56
N ARG A 391 -2.56 6.28 19.08
CA ARG A 391 -1.65 6.87 20.07
C ARG A 391 -1.87 6.21 21.43
N ILE A 392 -0.86 5.50 21.92
CA ILE A 392 -0.89 4.80 23.22
C ILE A 392 -0.65 5.79 24.36
N GLY A 393 0.29 6.71 24.19
CA GLY A 393 0.68 7.65 25.23
C GLY A 393 1.93 8.43 24.82
N GLY A 394 2.70 8.85 25.81
CA GLY A 394 4.03 9.40 25.62
C GLY A 394 4.77 9.48 26.94
N ARG A 395 6.10 9.49 26.87
CA ARG A 395 7.01 9.65 28.00
C ARG A 395 8.08 10.63 27.57
N ASP A 396 8.46 11.55 28.45
CA ASP A 396 9.58 12.49 28.23
C ASP A 396 9.46 13.31 26.93
N GLY A 397 8.23 13.60 26.49
CA GLY A 397 7.94 14.36 25.27
C GLY A 397 7.76 13.53 24.00
N THR A 398 8.20 12.26 24.00
CA THR A 398 8.10 11.36 22.84
C THR A 398 6.78 10.58 22.87
N ALA A 399 6.04 10.58 21.75
CA ALA A 399 4.82 9.80 21.61
C ALA A 399 5.12 8.30 21.46
N THR A 400 4.27 7.45 22.04
CA THR A 400 4.24 6.01 21.76
C THR A 400 3.01 5.68 20.91
N VAL A 401 3.23 4.94 19.83
CA VAL A 401 2.21 4.53 18.87
C VAL A 401 2.06 3.02 18.87
N GLY A 402 0.82 2.55 18.72
CA GLY A 402 0.49 1.17 18.40
C GLY A 402 0.07 1.06 16.95
N LEU A 403 0.58 0.06 16.24
CA LEU A 403 0.20 -0.31 14.89
C LEU A 403 -0.35 -1.74 14.91
N LEU A 404 -1.64 -1.89 14.61
CA LEU A 404 -2.29 -3.18 14.40
C LEU A 404 -2.37 -3.43 12.90
N TYR A 405 -1.86 -4.55 12.38
CA TYR A 405 -1.83 -4.77 10.94
C TYR A 405 -1.85 -6.25 10.55
N GLU A 406 -2.45 -6.55 9.41
CA GLU A 406 -2.37 -7.85 8.75
C GLU A 406 -0.94 -8.12 8.26
N GLY A 407 -0.38 -9.29 8.56
CA GLY A 407 0.93 -9.67 8.05
C GLY A 407 1.19 -11.17 8.07
N GLY A 408 2.20 -11.62 7.32
CA GLY A 408 2.54 -13.03 7.23
C GLY A 408 3.69 -13.36 6.30
N ALA A 409 4.32 -14.51 6.53
CA ALA A 409 5.43 -14.97 5.69
C ALA A 409 4.97 -15.43 4.30
N VAL A 410 3.73 -15.94 4.20
CA VAL A 410 3.20 -16.56 2.97
C VAL A 410 2.05 -15.75 2.38
N ASP A 411 1.16 -15.25 3.22
CA ASP A 411 0.02 -14.42 2.82
C ASP A 411 -0.16 -13.28 3.83
N ALA A 412 -0.66 -12.12 3.37
CA ALA A 412 -0.93 -10.99 4.26
C ALA A 412 -1.95 -11.35 5.35
N ARG A 413 -2.77 -12.39 5.12
CA ARG A 413 -3.88 -12.82 5.98
C ARG A 413 -3.49 -13.93 6.97
N ASP A 414 -2.21 -14.30 7.03
CA ASP A 414 -1.74 -15.38 7.93
C ASP A 414 -2.02 -15.05 9.41
N GLU A 415 -1.87 -13.77 9.79
CA GLU A 415 -2.04 -13.29 11.16
C GLU A 415 -2.25 -11.76 11.20
N ILE A 416 -2.72 -11.26 12.33
CA ILE A 416 -2.70 -9.83 12.65
C ILE A 416 -1.68 -9.60 13.76
N ARG A 417 -0.76 -8.67 13.53
CA ARG A 417 0.33 -8.30 14.44
C ARG A 417 0.02 -6.96 15.10
N PHE A 418 0.46 -6.81 16.34
CA PHE A 418 0.47 -5.53 17.06
C PHE A 418 1.91 -5.12 17.35
N ALA A 419 2.32 -4.00 16.77
CA ALA A 419 3.61 -3.36 17.00
C ALA A 419 3.45 -2.11 17.87
N ARG A 420 4.44 -1.82 18.69
CA ARG A 420 4.54 -0.64 19.55
C ARG A 420 5.87 0.03 19.25
N PHE A 421 5.88 1.34 19.06
CA PHE A 421 7.12 2.09 18.86
C PHE A 421 7.02 3.52 19.36
N THR A 422 8.17 4.12 19.62
CA THR A 422 8.28 5.55 19.93
C THR A 422 8.38 6.39 18.66
N GLU A 423 8.03 7.67 18.73
CA GLU A 423 8.21 8.58 17.59
C GLU A 423 9.68 8.68 17.13
N ASP A 424 10.63 8.53 18.04
CA ASP A 424 12.07 8.56 17.77
C ASP A 424 12.58 7.32 17.00
N TRP A 425 11.83 6.21 17.05
CA TRP A 425 12.13 5.02 16.24
C TRP A 425 11.85 5.24 14.75
N LEU A 426 10.96 6.19 14.41
CA LEU A 426 10.66 6.50 13.03
C LEU A 426 11.83 7.22 12.38
N GLN A 427 12.03 6.98 11.08
CA GLN A 427 12.98 7.73 10.26
C GLN A 427 12.82 9.23 10.49
N PRO A 428 13.92 9.95 10.79
CA PRO A 428 13.87 11.37 11.08
C PRO A 428 13.55 12.17 9.82
N ARG A 429 12.98 13.35 9.99
CA ARG A 429 12.86 14.31 8.89
C ARG A 429 14.25 14.67 8.38
N ARG A 430 14.56 14.32 7.13
CA ARG A 430 15.79 14.74 6.46
C ARG A 430 15.54 15.88 5.47
N GLY A 431 16.59 16.65 5.16
CA GLY A 431 16.56 17.73 4.17
C GLY A 431 16.24 17.26 2.75
N PRO A 432 16.21 18.17 1.76
CA PRO A 432 16.04 17.79 0.35
C PRO A 432 17.19 16.88 -0.10
N ASP A 433 16.89 15.92 -0.97
CA ASP A 433 17.94 15.09 -1.60
C ASP A 433 18.75 15.92 -2.61
N PRO A 434 19.99 15.53 -2.93
CA PRO A 434 20.69 16.02 -4.11
C PRO A 434 19.83 15.86 -5.37
N THR A 435 20.05 16.70 -6.38
CA THR A 435 19.21 16.67 -7.59
C THR A 435 20.01 16.82 -8.88
N THR A 436 19.48 16.29 -9.98
CA THR A 436 20.00 16.52 -11.34
C THR A 436 18.94 17.28 -12.17
N PRO A 437 19.33 18.19 -13.09
CA PRO A 437 18.35 18.97 -13.85
C PRO A 437 17.54 18.13 -14.85
N ASP A 438 16.26 18.48 -14.99
CA ASP A 438 15.42 18.09 -16.12
C ASP A 438 15.29 19.29 -17.08
N LYS A 439 15.94 19.21 -18.24
CA LYS A 439 15.99 20.29 -19.25
C LYS A 439 14.76 20.29 -20.17
N ALA A 440 13.80 19.38 -19.99
CA ALA A 440 12.55 19.42 -20.76
C ALA A 440 11.69 20.65 -20.41
N PRO A 441 10.80 21.13 -21.32
CA PRO A 441 9.88 22.22 -21.02
C PRO A 441 9.01 21.97 -19.79
N GLY A 442 9.19 22.81 -18.75
CA GLY A 442 8.53 22.64 -17.46
C GLY A 442 9.08 21.47 -16.63
N GLY A 443 10.31 21.04 -16.93
CA GLY A 443 11.09 20.06 -16.19
C GLY A 443 11.31 20.49 -14.75
N LYS A 444 11.20 19.53 -13.83
CA LYS A 444 11.57 19.72 -12.42
C LYS A 444 12.80 18.87 -12.17
N ARG A 445 13.72 19.37 -11.34
CA ARG A 445 14.92 18.61 -10.96
C ARG A 445 14.51 17.25 -10.39
N ALA A 446 15.24 16.21 -10.76
CA ALA A 446 15.03 14.84 -10.29
C ALA A 446 15.93 14.57 -9.07
N ALA A 447 15.41 13.89 -8.07
CA ALA A 447 16.17 13.52 -6.88
C ALA A 447 17.19 12.42 -7.23
N VAL A 448 18.40 12.55 -6.70
CA VAL A 448 19.51 11.59 -6.82
C VAL A 448 19.69 10.94 -5.45
N LEU A 449 19.54 9.62 -5.39
CA LEU A 449 19.49 8.80 -4.17
C LEU A 449 20.71 7.88 -4.08
N GLY A 450 20.89 7.22 -2.93
CA GLY A 450 21.95 6.22 -2.67
C GLY A 450 23.38 6.78 -2.54
N GLY A 451 23.59 8.01 -3.00
CA GLY A 451 24.92 8.62 -3.05
C GLY A 451 25.58 8.51 -4.43
N ALA A 452 24.80 8.19 -5.46
CA ALA A 452 25.17 8.17 -6.87
C ALA A 452 26.02 9.39 -7.25
N ARG A 453 27.06 9.14 -8.03
CA ARG A 453 28.15 10.09 -8.27
C ARG A 453 28.26 10.46 -9.74
N GLU A 454 28.82 11.63 -10.00
CA GLU A 454 29.18 12.04 -11.34
C GLU A 454 30.35 11.21 -11.87
N THR A 455 30.34 10.90 -13.17
CA THR A 455 31.43 10.28 -13.93
C THR A 455 31.50 10.91 -15.33
N ASP A 456 32.57 10.63 -16.08
CA ASP A 456 32.65 10.98 -17.50
C ASP A 456 31.53 10.32 -18.31
N GLY A 457 30.79 11.14 -19.08
CA GLY A 457 29.69 10.73 -19.94
C GLY A 457 30.04 10.76 -21.43
N VAL A 458 29.04 10.52 -22.27
CA VAL A 458 29.11 10.69 -23.72
C VAL A 458 29.01 12.17 -24.08
N PHE A 459 28.13 12.91 -23.39
CA PHE A 459 27.95 14.35 -23.57
C PHE A 459 28.28 15.11 -22.28
N GLY A 460 29.58 15.26 -22.00
CA GLY A 460 30.04 15.89 -20.78
C GLY A 460 30.12 14.87 -19.64
N GLY A 461 29.21 14.96 -18.68
CA GLY A 461 29.15 14.06 -17.52
C GLY A 461 28.01 13.05 -17.61
N ALA A 462 28.02 12.09 -16.70
CA ALA A 462 26.99 11.09 -16.49
C ALA A 462 26.85 10.80 -14.99
N ILE A 463 25.86 9.99 -14.60
CA ILE A 463 25.74 9.50 -13.21
C ILE A 463 26.08 8.00 -13.18
N GLU A 464 26.94 7.64 -12.23
CA GLU A 464 27.32 6.27 -11.88
C GLU A 464 26.46 5.75 -10.71
N PHE A 465 26.04 4.49 -10.85
CA PHE A 465 25.15 3.75 -9.95
C PHE A 465 25.87 2.50 -9.44
N ASP A 466 25.76 2.24 -8.15
CA ASP A 466 26.49 1.16 -7.47
C ASP A 466 25.76 -0.21 -7.47
N GLY A 467 24.47 -0.24 -7.77
CA GLY A 467 23.63 -1.46 -7.73
C GLY A 467 23.04 -1.79 -6.36
N THR A 468 23.18 -0.93 -5.36
CA THR A 468 22.69 -1.15 -4.00
C THR A 468 21.38 -0.40 -3.77
N ASP A 469 21.43 0.94 -3.88
CA ASP A 469 20.32 1.84 -3.58
C ASP A 469 20.34 3.14 -4.43
N ASP A 470 21.33 3.29 -5.31
CA ASP A 470 21.44 4.42 -6.22
C ASP A 470 20.27 4.49 -7.20
N ALA A 471 19.71 5.70 -7.35
CA ALA A 471 18.62 5.95 -8.27
C ALA A 471 18.49 7.44 -8.61
N VAL A 472 17.90 7.73 -9.78
CA VAL A 472 17.32 9.05 -10.07
C VAL A 472 15.80 8.93 -10.15
N ARG A 473 15.10 9.75 -9.36
CA ARG A 473 13.62 9.75 -9.28
C ARG A 473 13.05 11.10 -9.66
N LEU A 474 12.11 11.10 -10.59
CA LEU A 474 11.41 12.32 -10.96
C LEU A 474 10.22 12.60 -10.03
N PRO A 475 10.01 13.87 -9.63
CA PRO A 475 8.74 14.26 -9.04
C PRO A 475 7.62 14.13 -10.08
N TYR A 476 6.43 13.75 -9.62
CA TYR A 476 5.29 13.62 -10.52
C TYR A 476 4.95 14.93 -11.25
N ARG A 477 4.66 14.83 -12.54
CA ARG A 477 4.14 15.88 -13.41
C ARG A 477 3.13 15.27 -14.36
N SER A 478 2.01 15.95 -14.61
CA SER A 478 0.92 15.46 -15.47
C SER A 478 1.31 15.22 -16.95
N ARG A 479 2.49 15.69 -17.38
CA ARG A 479 3.05 15.44 -18.72
C ARG A 479 3.84 14.13 -18.84
N LEU A 480 4.24 13.53 -17.72
CA LEU A 480 5.05 12.30 -17.72
C LEU A 480 4.25 11.04 -18.11
N PRO A 481 2.98 10.86 -17.67
CA PRO A 481 2.16 9.75 -18.12
C PRO A 481 1.89 9.83 -19.63
N LEU A 482 2.28 8.78 -20.35
CA LEU A 482 2.17 8.70 -21.82
C LEU A 482 0.75 8.32 -22.27
N TYR A 483 -0.05 7.73 -21.39
CA TYR A 483 -1.37 7.18 -21.69
C TYR A 483 -1.34 6.30 -22.95
N THR A 484 -2.13 6.62 -23.96
CA THR A 484 -2.19 5.91 -25.24
C THR A 484 -1.26 6.48 -26.31
N LYS A 485 -0.44 7.49 -25.99
CA LYS A 485 0.41 8.16 -26.98
C LYS A 485 1.48 7.22 -27.53
N ASP A 486 1.83 7.46 -28.78
CA ASP A 486 3.13 7.08 -29.34
C ASP A 486 4.25 7.79 -28.58
N PHE A 487 5.42 7.18 -28.48
CA PHE A 487 6.53 7.75 -27.73
C PHE A 487 7.88 7.23 -28.19
N THR A 488 8.94 7.94 -27.80
CA THR A 488 10.32 7.45 -27.88
C THR A 488 11.01 7.75 -26.56
N ALA A 489 11.57 6.71 -25.92
CA ALA A 489 12.40 6.83 -24.74
C ALA A 489 13.82 6.39 -25.08
N SER A 490 14.83 7.18 -24.74
CA SER A 490 16.23 6.87 -25.04
C SER A 490 17.16 7.21 -23.88
N LEU A 491 18.32 6.57 -23.86
CA LEU A 491 19.40 6.84 -22.93
C LEU A 491 20.72 6.30 -23.48
N TRP A 492 21.82 6.80 -22.94
CA TRP A 492 23.13 6.16 -23.04
C TRP A 492 23.40 5.37 -21.75
N PHE A 493 24.02 4.20 -21.88
CA PHE A 493 24.40 3.38 -20.73
C PHE A 493 25.76 2.73 -20.94
N ARG A 494 26.43 2.40 -19.84
CA ARG A 494 27.55 1.46 -19.80
C ARG A 494 27.44 0.58 -18.55
N TYR A 495 27.72 -0.70 -18.67
CA TYR A 495 27.75 -1.63 -17.54
C TYR A 495 28.57 -2.88 -17.86
N SER A 496 28.98 -3.62 -16.82
CA SER A 496 29.78 -4.86 -16.94
C SER A 496 29.21 -6.05 -16.17
N ALA A 497 28.05 -5.88 -15.52
CA ALA A 497 27.39 -6.97 -14.81
C ALA A 497 27.09 -8.14 -15.76
N THR A 498 27.37 -9.37 -15.31
CA THR A 498 27.14 -10.60 -16.09
C THR A 498 25.86 -11.33 -15.67
N THR A 499 25.27 -10.95 -14.55
CA THR A 499 24.06 -11.54 -13.99
C THR A 499 23.12 -10.47 -13.44
N GLY A 500 21.90 -10.88 -13.08
CA GLY A 500 20.90 -9.98 -12.49
C GLY A 500 20.13 -9.18 -13.52
N GLU A 501 19.05 -8.55 -13.05
CA GLU A 501 18.29 -7.56 -13.82
C GLU A 501 18.98 -6.19 -13.69
N GLN A 502 19.12 -5.45 -14.79
CA GLN A 502 19.79 -4.14 -14.83
C GLN A 502 18.79 -3.05 -15.28
N PRO A 503 17.98 -2.48 -14.37
CA PRO A 503 16.90 -1.55 -14.71
C PRO A 503 17.44 -0.16 -15.06
N MET A 504 17.39 0.22 -16.33
CA MET A 504 17.94 1.50 -16.80
C MET A 504 16.90 2.62 -16.73
N LEU A 505 15.68 2.37 -17.22
CA LEU A 505 14.54 3.28 -17.16
C LEU A 505 13.27 2.50 -16.82
N TRP A 506 12.47 3.02 -15.89
CA TRP A 506 11.14 2.51 -15.56
C TRP A 506 10.14 3.65 -15.44
N MET A 507 8.98 3.53 -16.10
CA MET A 507 7.89 4.49 -16.07
C MET A 507 6.57 3.78 -15.76
N GLY A 508 5.82 4.28 -14.77
CA GLY A 508 4.51 3.72 -14.40
C GLY A 508 4.57 2.67 -13.29
N GLY A 509 3.75 1.61 -13.43
CA GLY A 509 3.63 0.54 -12.44
C GLY A 509 4.75 -0.51 -12.51
N VAL A 510 4.55 -1.63 -11.83
CA VAL A 510 5.46 -2.78 -11.80
C VAL A 510 4.67 -4.09 -11.83
N GLY A 511 5.35 -5.20 -12.09
CA GLY A 511 4.72 -6.52 -12.12
C GLY A 511 4.06 -6.80 -13.47
N THR A 512 2.95 -7.53 -13.48
CA THR A 512 2.27 -7.96 -14.73
C THR A 512 0.82 -7.46 -14.82
N SER A 513 0.35 -6.78 -13.79
CA SER A 513 -1.02 -6.32 -13.57
C SER A 513 -1.19 -4.81 -13.84
N GLN A 514 -0.08 -4.09 -14.03
CA GLN A 514 -0.06 -2.64 -14.09
C GLN A 514 0.57 -2.14 -15.39
N PRO A 515 -0.02 -1.10 -16.01
CA PRO A 515 0.60 -0.42 -17.15
C PRO A 515 1.97 0.14 -16.80
N GLN A 516 2.95 -0.09 -17.68
CA GLN A 516 4.33 0.33 -17.47
C GLN A 516 5.10 0.38 -18.80
N VAL A 517 6.20 1.14 -18.80
CA VAL A 517 7.22 1.15 -19.84
C VAL A 517 8.58 1.00 -19.17
N TRP A 518 9.42 0.10 -19.67
CA TRP A 518 10.79 0.01 -19.15
C TRP A 518 11.82 -0.43 -20.19
N LEU A 519 13.08 -0.09 -19.90
CA LEU A 519 14.29 -0.53 -20.58
C LEU A 519 15.22 -1.17 -19.55
N ARG A 520 15.71 -2.38 -19.82
CA ARG A 520 16.61 -3.09 -18.91
C ARG A 520 17.61 -4.00 -19.63
N GLY A 521 18.73 -4.25 -18.97
CA GLY A 521 19.66 -5.32 -19.32
C GLY A 521 19.34 -6.64 -18.61
N GLU A 522 19.56 -7.75 -19.33
CA GLU A 522 19.44 -9.12 -18.83
C GLU A 522 20.68 -9.92 -19.27
N PRO A 523 21.88 -9.61 -18.71
CA PRO A 523 23.15 -10.14 -19.20
C PRO A 523 23.26 -11.66 -19.18
N ALA A 524 22.69 -12.33 -18.17
CA ALA A 524 22.65 -13.79 -18.13
C ALA A 524 21.84 -14.43 -19.27
N ALA A 525 20.90 -13.68 -19.85
CA ALA A 525 20.12 -14.08 -21.02
C ALA A 525 20.69 -13.52 -22.34
N GLY A 526 21.83 -12.82 -22.29
CA GLY A 526 22.51 -12.28 -23.46
C GLY A 526 21.71 -11.21 -24.21
N ARG A 527 20.90 -10.38 -23.51
CA ARG A 527 20.01 -9.42 -24.18
C ARG A 527 19.76 -8.13 -23.38
N LEU A 528 19.36 -7.09 -24.10
CA LEU A 528 18.60 -5.96 -23.61
C LEU A 528 17.12 -6.17 -23.97
N THR A 529 16.23 -5.64 -23.14
CA THR A 529 14.78 -5.73 -23.37
C THR A 529 14.13 -4.36 -23.22
N GLY A 530 13.28 -3.99 -24.18
CA GLY A 530 12.29 -2.93 -24.03
C GLY A 530 10.90 -3.54 -23.92
N LEU A 531 10.09 -3.06 -22.97
CA LEU A 531 8.77 -3.63 -22.69
C LEU A 531 7.73 -2.54 -22.49
N ILE A 532 6.52 -2.83 -22.95
CA ILE A 532 5.32 -2.09 -22.53
C ILE A 532 4.27 -3.06 -21.97
N THR A 533 3.61 -2.65 -20.89
CA THR A 533 2.34 -3.22 -20.46
C THR A 533 1.25 -2.17 -20.68
N VAL A 534 0.19 -2.57 -21.36
CA VAL A 534 -0.94 -1.68 -21.70
C VAL A 534 -2.22 -2.15 -21.04
N ARG A 535 -3.13 -1.21 -20.78
CA ARG A 535 -4.53 -1.47 -20.47
C ARG A 535 -5.43 -0.78 -21.47
N ASP A 536 -6.35 -1.53 -22.06
CA ASP A 536 -7.34 -1.05 -23.02
C ASP A 536 -8.74 -1.13 -22.41
N GLY A 537 -9.42 0.01 -22.28
CA GLY A 537 -10.72 0.08 -21.60
C GLY A 537 -10.70 -0.56 -20.20
N ALA A 538 -11.55 -1.56 -20.00
CA ALA A 538 -11.64 -2.39 -18.79
C ALA A 538 -10.98 -3.78 -18.95
N ALA A 539 -10.34 -4.06 -20.10
CA ALA A 539 -9.73 -5.35 -20.38
C ALA A 539 -8.53 -5.62 -19.44
N ALA A 540 -8.19 -6.91 -19.34
CA ALA A 540 -6.99 -7.35 -18.63
C ALA A 540 -5.73 -6.72 -19.25
N PRO A 541 -4.70 -6.40 -18.43
CA PRO A 541 -3.43 -5.90 -18.92
C PRO A 541 -2.80 -6.85 -19.93
N ARG A 542 -2.18 -6.29 -20.97
CA ARG A 542 -1.43 -7.04 -21.99
C ARG A 542 -0.02 -6.51 -22.07
N THR A 543 0.93 -7.38 -22.38
CA THR A 543 2.35 -7.03 -22.43
C THR A 543 2.94 -7.47 -23.75
N THR A 544 3.78 -6.60 -24.34
CA THR A 544 4.66 -6.96 -25.47
C THR A 544 6.06 -6.45 -25.16
N SER A 545 7.06 -7.14 -25.69
CA SER A 545 8.47 -6.81 -25.46
C SER A 545 9.30 -7.09 -26.68
N VAL A 546 10.32 -6.27 -26.88
CA VAL A 546 11.31 -6.38 -27.94
C VAL A 546 12.69 -6.58 -27.31
N ARG A 547 13.51 -7.44 -27.93
CA ARG A 547 14.79 -7.90 -27.38
C ARG A 547 15.89 -7.75 -28.41
N SER A 548 17.07 -7.33 -27.96
CA SER A 548 18.29 -7.38 -28.77
C SER A 548 18.88 -8.79 -28.80
N THR A 549 19.92 -8.99 -29.61
CA THR A 549 20.71 -10.24 -29.73
C THR A 549 21.94 -10.28 -28.83
N GLY A 550 22.20 -9.23 -28.06
CA GLY A 550 23.35 -9.11 -27.18
C GLY A 550 23.03 -8.32 -25.91
N ALA A 551 23.80 -8.53 -24.85
CA ALA A 551 23.63 -7.84 -23.58
C ALA A 551 24.30 -6.45 -23.55
N TYR A 552 25.31 -6.21 -24.39
CA TYR A 552 26.05 -4.94 -24.44
C TYR A 552 26.62 -4.53 -23.06
N ASN A 553 27.11 -5.53 -22.32
CA ASN A 553 27.68 -5.41 -20.99
C ASN A 553 29.23 -5.47 -21.01
N ASP A 554 29.84 -4.85 -22.02
CA ASP A 554 31.29 -4.84 -22.26
C ASP A 554 32.02 -3.65 -21.59
N GLY A 555 31.30 -2.87 -20.77
CA GLY A 555 31.81 -1.67 -20.11
C GLY A 555 31.94 -0.45 -21.03
N GLN A 556 31.50 -0.52 -22.29
CA GLN A 556 31.50 0.62 -23.21
C GLN A 556 30.15 1.35 -23.19
N TRP A 557 30.17 2.59 -23.70
CA TRP A 557 28.95 3.38 -23.88
C TRP A 557 28.16 2.89 -25.10
N HIS A 558 26.89 2.59 -24.87
CA HIS A 558 25.92 2.20 -25.90
C HIS A 558 24.68 3.09 -25.82
N HIS A 559 24.11 3.39 -26.98
CA HIS A 559 22.85 4.13 -27.07
C HIS A 559 21.67 3.16 -27.19
N LEU A 560 20.67 3.34 -26.33
CA LEU A 560 19.44 2.57 -26.31
C LEU A 560 18.25 3.48 -26.59
N ALA A 561 17.33 3.06 -27.47
CA ALA A 561 16.04 3.74 -27.63
C ALA A 561 14.89 2.74 -27.81
N LEU A 562 13.77 2.97 -27.13
CA LEU A 562 12.50 2.29 -27.34
C LEU A 562 11.53 3.25 -27.99
N ARG A 563 11.06 2.91 -29.18
CA ARG A 563 10.04 3.65 -29.91
C ARG A 563 8.76 2.82 -29.98
N ARG A 564 7.64 3.43 -29.61
CA ARG A 564 6.30 2.94 -29.91
C ARG A 564 5.69 3.81 -30.99
N ASP A 565 5.47 3.23 -32.17
CA ASP A 565 4.62 3.77 -33.23
C ASP A 565 3.35 2.92 -33.32
N GLY A 566 2.38 3.19 -32.45
CA GLY A 566 1.06 2.57 -32.46
C GLY A 566 0.12 3.17 -33.53
N GLY A 567 0.60 4.08 -34.37
CA GLY A 567 -0.21 4.80 -35.34
C GLY A 567 -1.24 5.76 -34.72
N THR A 568 -1.11 6.10 -33.43
CA THR A 568 -2.09 6.97 -32.74
C THR A 568 -2.04 8.41 -33.23
N SER A 569 -0.91 8.82 -33.80
CA SER A 569 -0.75 10.10 -34.50
C SER A 569 -1.33 10.13 -35.92
N ARG A 570 -1.87 9.01 -36.45
CA ARG A 570 -2.42 8.94 -37.82
C ARG A 570 -3.88 9.42 -37.83
N ALA A 571 -4.26 10.10 -38.91
CA ALA A 571 -5.46 10.93 -38.97
C ALA A 571 -6.77 10.13 -38.99
N SER A 572 -6.73 8.85 -39.38
CA SER A 572 -7.92 7.99 -39.45
C SER A 572 -7.66 6.57 -38.94
N GLU A 573 -8.72 5.89 -38.49
CA GLU A 573 -8.68 4.47 -38.12
C GLU A 573 -8.25 3.56 -39.29
N ALA A 574 -8.53 3.97 -40.53
CA ALA A 574 -8.12 3.25 -41.74
C ALA A 574 -6.60 3.34 -42.03
N GLU A 575 -5.92 4.38 -41.52
CA GLU A 575 -4.47 4.57 -41.65
C GLU A 575 -3.68 3.97 -40.46
N ARG A 576 -4.39 3.56 -39.39
CA ARG A 576 -3.84 2.77 -38.29
C ARG A 576 -3.59 1.34 -38.80
N GLY A 577 -2.52 1.18 -39.59
CA GLY A 577 -1.92 -0.14 -39.85
C GLY A 577 -1.44 -0.79 -38.54
N GLY A 578 -0.90 -2.01 -38.62
CA GLY A 578 -0.30 -2.66 -37.45
C GLY A 578 0.81 -1.78 -36.87
N GLY A 579 0.65 -1.35 -35.61
CA GLY A 579 1.65 -0.57 -34.90
C GLY A 579 2.91 -1.39 -34.61
N GLU A 580 4.02 -0.71 -34.35
CA GLU A 580 5.30 -1.34 -34.06
C GLU A 580 5.91 -0.81 -32.74
N LEU A 581 6.51 -1.73 -31.99
CA LEU A 581 7.42 -1.44 -30.89
C LEU A 581 8.83 -1.81 -31.33
N THR A 582 9.71 -0.80 -31.44
CA THR A 582 11.07 -0.97 -31.95
C THR A 582 12.09 -0.60 -30.87
N LEU A 583 13.06 -1.48 -30.63
CA LEU A 583 14.25 -1.22 -29.81
C LEU A 583 15.44 -0.94 -30.72
N PHE A 584 16.16 0.13 -30.48
CA PHE A 584 17.40 0.47 -31.18
C PHE A 584 18.56 0.32 -30.22
N VAL A 585 19.59 -0.43 -30.62
CA VAL A 585 20.89 -0.47 -29.92
C VAL A 585 21.96 0.00 -30.88
N ASP A 586 22.61 1.12 -30.57
CA ASP A 586 23.59 1.79 -31.45
C ASP A 586 23.08 1.99 -32.89
N GLY A 587 21.78 2.26 -33.03
CA GLY A 587 21.09 2.45 -34.31
C GLY A 587 20.68 1.16 -35.02
N THR A 588 21.03 -0.02 -34.52
CA THR A 588 20.50 -1.30 -35.03
C THR A 588 19.09 -1.54 -34.49
N PRO A 589 18.06 -1.66 -35.35
CA PRO A 589 16.68 -1.86 -34.92
C PRO A 589 16.34 -3.34 -34.67
N PHE A 590 15.51 -3.58 -33.66
CA PHE A 590 14.80 -4.82 -33.39
C PHE A 590 13.33 -4.47 -33.26
N GLY A 591 12.42 -5.21 -33.90
CA GLY A 591 11.00 -4.86 -33.97
C GLY A 591 10.08 -5.97 -33.47
N THR A 592 8.94 -5.58 -32.93
CA THR A 592 7.79 -6.46 -32.69
C THR A 592 6.49 -5.68 -32.89
N ALA A 593 5.37 -6.37 -33.05
CA ALA A 593 4.08 -5.70 -33.16
C ALA A 593 3.73 -4.97 -31.85
N ASP A 594 3.24 -3.73 -31.98
CA ASP A 594 2.65 -3.00 -30.86
C ASP A 594 1.33 -3.64 -30.42
N ILE A 595 0.90 -3.31 -29.20
CA ILE A 595 -0.41 -3.67 -28.67
C ILE A 595 -1.17 -2.39 -28.25
N PRO A 596 -2.40 -2.16 -28.74
CA PRO A 596 -3.13 -0.93 -28.44
C PRO A 596 -3.49 -0.85 -26.95
N GLY A 597 -3.49 0.36 -26.40
CA GLY A 597 -3.90 0.63 -25.03
C GLY A 597 -2.97 1.60 -24.30
N SER A 598 -3.38 1.98 -23.09
CA SER A 598 -2.68 2.95 -22.26
C SER A 598 -1.53 2.30 -21.48
N VAL A 599 -0.33 2.86 -21.55
CA VAL A 599 0.85 2.44 -20.74
C VAL A 599 0.92 3.13 -19.37
N SER A 600 -0.03 4.02 -19.05
CA SER A 600 -0.07 4.71 -17.76
C SER A 600 -1.51 5.02 -17.36
N ARG A 601 -2.12 4.11 -16.60
CA ARG A 601 -3.49 4.22 -16.08
C ARG A 601 -3.65 3.31 -14.86
N ASN A 602 -4.59 3.63 -13.95
CA ASN A 602 -5.01 2.75 -12.84
C ASN A 602 -3.90 2.24 -11.90
N SER A 603 -2.73 2.90 -11.88
CA SER A 603 -1.55 2.42 -11.16
C SER A 603 -0.78 3.61 -10.59
N PRO A 604 0.00 3.41 -9.50
CA PRO A 604 1.00 4.37 -9.10
C PRO A 604 1.92 4.67 -10.28
N PHE A 605 2.35 5.91 -10.37
CA PHE A 605 3.11 6.40 -11.50
C PHE A 605 4.30 7.22 -11.02
N GLY A 606 5.49 6.75 -11.36
CA GLY A 606 6.70 7.55 -11.33
C GLY A 606 7.64 7.19 -12.47
N VAL A 607 8.73 7.96 -12.58
CA VAL A 607 9.81 7.72 -13.53
C VAL A 607 11.10 7.55 -12.77
N HIS A 608 11.71 6.38 -12.93
CA HIS A 608 12.87 5.92 -12.18
C HIS A 608 13.99 5.57 -13.17
N ILE A 609 15.19 6.08 -12.89
CA ILE A 609 16.41 5.74 -13.61
C ILE A 609 17.31 4.96 -12.65
N GLY A 610 17.88 3.85 -13.14
CA GLY A 610 18.77 3.02 -12.35
C GLY A 610 18.09 2.14 -11.30
N GLN A 611 16.75 2.09 -11.24
CA GLN A 611 16.03 1.22 -10.31
C GLN A 611 14.64 0.83 -10.82
N ARG A 612 14.10 -0.26 -10.27
CA ARG A 612 12.67 -0.59 -10.36
C ARG A 612 11.83 0.35 -9.50
N VAL A 613 10.53 0.41 -9.78
CA VAL A 613 9.59 1.24 -8.99
C VAL A 613 9.37 0.70 -7.58
N ASP A 614 9.50 -0.62 -7.39
CA ASP A 614 9.48 -1.27 -6.07
C ASP A 614 10.81 -1.17 -5.29
N SER A 615 11.84 -0.54 -5.86
CA SER A 615 13.18 -0.38 -5.27
C SER A 615 13.84 -1.69 -4.81
N ARG A 616 13.49 -2.82 -5.43
CA ARG A 616 14.07 -4.15 -5.09
C ARG A 616 15.26 -4.54 -5.95
N VAL A 617 15.47 -3.84 -7.06
CA VAL A 617 16.59 -4.07 -7.99
C VAL A 617 17.10 -2.72 -8.47
N HIS A 618 18.43 -2.58 -8.47
CA HIS A 618 19.16 -1.39 -8.85
C HIS A 618 20.17 -1.72 -9.95
N PHE A 619 20.49 -0.72 -10.75
CA PHE A 619 21.45 -0.79 -11.84
C PHE A 619 22.87 -0.59 -11.30
N THR A 620 23.83 -1.33 -11.85
CA THR A 620 25.26 -1.10 -11.61
C THR A 620 25.93 -0.69 -12.91
N GLY A 621 26.46 0.53 -12.98
CA GLY A 621 27.05 1.09 -14.20
C GLY A 621 26.87 2.60 -14.26
N ALA A 622 26.89 3.19 -15.45
CA ALA A 622 26.58 4.61 -15.63
C ALA A 622 25.52 4.84 -16.69
N ILE A 623 24.71 5.90 -16.50
CA ILE A 623 23.65 6.34 -17.42
C ILE A 623 23.82 7.82 -17.75
N ASP A 624 23.63 8.15 -19.02
CA ASP A 624 23.75 9.50 -19.58
C ASP A 624 22.55 9.82 -20.50
N GLU A 625 22.24 11.11 -20.66
CA GLU A 625 21.30 11.65 -21.67
C GLU A 625 19.94 10.91 -21.76
N VAL A 626 19.26 10.75 -20.62
CA VAL A 626 17.92 10.13 -20.58
C VAL A 626 16.88 11.07 -21.16
N ARG A 627 16.13 10.62 -22.17
CA ARG A 627 15.12 11.42 -22.87
C ARG A 627 13.84 10.64 -23.05
N VAL A 628 12.71 11.34 -22.93
CA VAL A 628 11.41 10.82 -23.36
C VAL A 628 10.68 11.90 -24.15
N VAL A 629 10.25 11.53 -25.35
CA VAL A 629 9.47 12.36 -26.27
C VAL A 629 8.10 11.73 -26.44
N ASP A 630 7.04 12.53 -26.37
CA ASP A 630 5.65 12.05 -26.43
C ASP A 630 5.11 11.81 -27.85
N ARG A 631 6.00 11.34 -28.74
CA ARG A 631 5.72 10.88 -30.10
C ARG A 631 6.73 9.82 -30.55
N ALA A 632 6.39 9.07 -31.58
CA ALA A 632 7.37 8.28 -32.33
C ALA A 632 8.35 9.22 -33.08
N LEU A 633 9.65 9.09 -32.80
CA LEU A 633 10.71 9.76 -33.57
C LEU A 633 10.99 8.99 -34.86
N SER A 634 11.33 9.68 -35.95
CA SER A 634 11.82 9.02 -37.17
C SER A 634 13.17 8.33 -36.92
N ASP A 635 13.57 7.42 -37.81
CA ASP A 635 14.88 6.76 -37.71
C ASP A 635 16.03 7.77 -37.74
N GLU A 636 15.90 8.84 -38.54
CA GLU A 636 16.86 9.96 -38.60
C GLU A 636 16.92 10.72 -37.28
N GLU A 637 15.77 10.99 -36.65
CA GLU A 637 15.71 11.66 -35.37
C GLU A 637 16.33 10.79 -34.25
N VAL A 638 16.06 9.48 -34.25
CA VAL A 638 16.69 8.53 -33.31
C VAL A 638 18.21 8.48 -33.53
N ALA A 639 18.67 8.49 -34.78
CA ALA A 639 20.10 8.56 -35.08
C ALA A 639 20.73 9.89 -34.60
N GLY A 640 20.02 11.00 -34.73
CA GLY A 640 20.48 12.33 -34.28
C GLY A 640 20.67 12.44 -32.76
N LEU A 641 19.92 11.67 -31.96
CA LEU A 641 20.11 11.60 -30.50
C LEU A 641 21.49 11.04 -30.10
N ARG A 642 22.17 10.33 -31.01
CA ARG A 642 23.50 9.75 -30.75
C ARG A 642 24.64 10.74 -30.96
N THR A 643 24.41 11.80 -31.72
CA THR A 643 25.48 12.72 -32.13
C THR A 643 25.29 14.13 -31.61
N THR A 644 24.11 14.45 -31.06
CA THR A 644 23.80 15.79 -30.57
C THR A 644 23.09 15.76 -29.21
N SER A 645 23.54 16.61 -28.28
CA SER A 645 22.82 16.90 -27.04
C SER A 645 22.08 18.24 -27.18
N THR A 646 20.98 18.23 -27.93
CA THR A 646 20.12 19.42 -28.16
C THR A 646 18.66 19.14 -27.84
N ALA A 647 17.85 20.17 -27.65
CA ALA A 647 16.45 20.00 -27.30
C ALA A 647 15.64 19.35 -28.43
N THR A 648 14.98 18.23 -28.14
CA THR A 648 14.08 17.56 -29.10
C THR A 648 12.66 18.06 -28.92
N ARG A 649 11.99 18.48 -30.01
CA ARG A 649 10.59 18.92 -29.96
C ARG A 649 9.69 17.77 -29.48
N GLY A 650 8.86 18.06 -28.46
CA GLY A 650 7.99 17.07 -27.82
C GLY A 650 8.64 16.38 -26.60
N SER A 651 9.83 16.80 -26.18
CA SER A 651 10.46 16.25 -24.97
C SER A 651 9.59 16.52 -23.74
N ILE A 652 9.20 15.47 -23.05
CA ILE A 652 8.55 15.53 -21.73
C ILE A 652 9.53 15.26 -20.60
N LEU A 653 10.67 14.64 -20.91
CA LEU A 653 11.79 14.37 -20.01
C LEU A 653 13.10 14.55 -20.77
N TRP A 654 14.04 15.28 -20.18
CA TRP A 654 15.44 15.26 -20.60
C TRP A 654 16.36 15.45 -19.39
N LEU A 655 16.97 14.36 -18.93
CA LEU A 655 18.03 14.37 -17.92
C LEU A 655 19.38 14.24 -18.64
N PRO A 656 20.18 15.31 -18.72
CA PRO A 656 21.54 15.21 -19.23
C PRO A 656 22.44 14.37 -18.33
N MET A 657 22.10 14.22 -17.04
CA MET A 657 22.92 13.48 -16.07
C MET A 657 24.35 14.03 -15.89
N ASP A 658 24.59 15.26 -16.35
CA ASP A 658 25.90 15.93 -16.39
C ASP A 658 26.34 16.52 -15.05
N ARG A 659 25.46 16.55 -14.05
CA ARG A 659 25.71 17.10 -12.71
C ARG A 659 24.72 16.62 -11.66
N VAL A 660 25.17 16.62 -10.40
CA VAL A 660 24.42 16.37 -9.17
C VAL A 660 24.59 17.56 -8.24
N ASP A 661 23.55 18.38 -8.17
CA ASP A 661 23.48 19.54 -7.31
C ASP A 661 23.06 19.12 -5.90
N ARG A 662 24.03 19.13 -4.98
CA ARG A 662 23.80 18.95 -3.55
C ARG A 662 23.35 20.30 -3.00
N GLY A 663 22.04 20.48 -2.86
CA GLY A 663 21.49 21.72 -2.28
C GLY A 663 22.15 22.02 -0.93
N HIS A 664 22.66 23.24 -0.77
CA HIS A 664 23.12 23.79 0.52
C HIS A 664 21.94 24.33 1.33
#